data_AF-A0AAW0HW29-F1
#
_entry.id   AF-A0AAW0HW29-F1
#
_cell.length_a   1.000
_cell.length_b   1.000
_cell.length_c   1.000
_cell.angle_alpha   90.00
_cell.angle_beta   90.00
_cell.angle_gamma   90.00
#
_symmetry.space_group_name_H-M   'P 1'
#
loop_
_entity.id
_entity.type
_entity.pdbx_description
1 polymer ?
#
loop_
_entity_poly.entity_id
_entity_poly.type
_entity_poly.pdbx_seq_one_letter_code
_entity_poly.pdbx_strand_id
1 'polypeptide(L)'
;MISACLCLLCLAVIQAFTTEAQPAELHAEVPENYGGNFPFYIIKLPLPLGRDKGQIVLSGDSSTDAQDPFAVDPESGFLVATKALDREEKAEYRLQVTLESEDGQVLWGPQPVTVHVKDENDQVPQFSQAIYRARLSQGTRPGIPFLFLEASDGDAPGTANSDLRFHILSQSPAQPFPDMFQLDPQLGSLALSPRGSTSLDLEGPYQLLVQVKDMGDQASGHQAITTVEISIVQSTWVPLEPVHLAENLQAAYPHSIAQVHWSGGDVHYQLQSQPAGPFDVDAEGGIHVTAELDREAQAEYLLQVRAQNSRGEDFAEPLELQVVVMDENDNAPVCSPHDPAISIPELSPPGTEVITLSAEDMDAPGSPNSHVVYRLLSPEPEEGAEEKAFKLDSATGHVTLGTAPLHPGQAILLQVLAVDLAGSEGGLSSTCEVVVTITDINNHAPEFITSQIGPVSLPEDVKPGVLVATLMATDADLEPAFRLMDFAIEEGDPKGIFDLAWEPDSDHVQLRLLKNLSYEAAPHHKVVVVVRNVEELVGPDPGPGATATVTILVERVMPPLKLDQESYETSIPVSTPAGSLLLTIQLSEPPSRALRFSLVNDSEGWLCIKEGSGEVHTARSLRGAKPGDTYTVLVEAQDTGEPGLSTSATIVVHFLKASPVPGLTVAPGPSRHLCTPRQDYGVVVSGASEGSGLANGHGPYSFALGPNPTVQRDWRLQPFNDSHAYLTLALHWVEPGEYMVPVVVHHDAKMWQLQVQVFVCRCNLDGQCMRKVGRMKGMPTKLSAVGVLLGTLAAIGFILILVFTHLALARKKDLDQPADSVPLKAAV
;
A
#
# COMPACT_ATOMS: atom_id res chain seq x y z
N MET A 1 -59.93 -11.77 53.77
CA MET A 1 -59.09 -12.31 52.69
C MET A 1 -60.02 -12.88 51.63
N ILE A 2 -60.13 -12.16 50.52
CA ILE A 2 -60.59 -12.49 49.16
C ILE A 2 -60.77 -11.11 48.51
N SER A 3 -59.83 -10.71 47.67
CA SER A 3 -60.02 -9.76 46.56
C SER A 3 -58.71 -9.67 45.78
N ALA A 4 -58.84 -9.38 44.48
CA ALA A 4 -57.78 -9.22 43.47
C ALA A 4 -57.31 -10.51 42.75
N CYS A 5 -58.18 -11.05 41.91
CA CYS A 5 -57.76 -11.78 40.71
C CYS A 5 -58.74 -11.47 39.57
N LEU A 6 -58.83 -10.20 39.17
CA LEU A 6 -59.57 -9.77 37.98
C LEU A 6 -59.12 -8.34 37.58
N CYS A 7 -57.99 -8.21 36.90
CA CYS A 7 -57.64 -7.09 36.00
C CYS A 7 -56.19 -7.25 35.52
N LEU A 8 -55.99 -8.00 34.42
CA LEU A 8 -54.91 -7.83 33.44
C LEU A 8 -55.13 -8.82 32.28
N LEU A 9 -56.29 -8.65 31.64
CA LEU A 9 -56.52 -8.96 30.24
C LEU A 9 -56.53 -7.59 29.54
N CYS A 10 -55.88 -7.48 28.38
CA CYS A 10 -55.67 -6.30 27.54
C CYS A 10 -54.31 -5.58 27.71
N LEU A 11 -53.24 -6.20 27.20
CA LEU A 11 -52.18 -5.54 26.42
C LEU A 11 -51.27 -6.65 25.84
N ALA A 12 -51.42 -6.89 24.53
CA ALA A 12 -50.52 -7.60 23.59
C ALA A 12 -51.32 -8.52 22.64
N VAL A 13 -52.15 -7.91 21.80
CA VAL A 13 -52.35 -8.42 20.44
C VAL A 13 -51.28 -7.72 19.59
N ILE A 14 -50.76 -8.44 18.61
CA ILE A 14 -49.77 -8.05 17.59
C ILE A 14 -48.31 -8.21 18.00
N GLN A 15 -47.82 -9.44 17.96
CA GLN A 15 -46.50 -9.78 17.40
C GLN A 15 -46.48 -11.26 17.04
N ALA A 16 -47.26 -11.61 16.00
CA ALA A 16 -47.00 -12.80 15.20
C ALA A 16 -46.20 -12.34 13.97
N PHE A 17 -44.89 -12.21 14.15
CA PHE A 17 -43.92 -12.12 13.06
C PHE A 17 -43.02 -13.34 13.17
N THR A 18 -43.30 -14.32 12.29
CA THR A 18 -42.32 -15.16 11.59
C THR A 18 -41.03 -15.50 12.34
N THR A 19 -41.10 -16.53 13.18
CA THR A 19 -39.99 -17.49 13.32
C THR A 19 -40.12 -18.46 12.14
N GLU A 20 -39.24 -18.36 11.14
CA GLU A 20 -38.99 -19.49 10.23
C GLU A 20 -38.51 -20.66 11.10
N ALA A 21 -39.42 -21.60 11.37
CA ALA A 21 -39.04 -22.87 11.95
C ALA A 21 -38.18 -23.59 10.91
N GLN A 22 -36.98 -24.04 11.31
CA GLN A 22 -36.22 -24.97 10.49
C GLN A 22 -37.13 -26.15 10.10
N PRO A 23 -37.13 -26.59 8.83
CA PRO A 23 -37.95 -27.71 8.41
C PRO A 23 -37.57 -28.93 9.24
N ALA A 24 -38.56 -29.52 9.93
CA ALA A 24 -38.33 -30.73 10.72
C ALA A 24 -37.81 -31.84 9.80
N GLU A 25 -36.74 -32.50 10.22
CA GLU A 25 -36.16 -33.62 9.49
C GLU A 25 -37.18 -34.76 9.35
N LEU A 26 -37.26 -35.29 8.14
CA LEU A 26 -38.14 -36.42 7.85
C LEU A 26 -37.35 -37.71 7.97
N HIS A 27 -37.84 -38.63 8.79
CA HIS A 27 -37.24 -39.96 8.94
C HIS A 27 -38.11 -40.98 8.23
N ALA A 28 -37.47 -41.88 7.48
CA ALA A 28 -38.11 -43.04 6.89
C ALA A 28 -37.27 -44.29 7.17
N GLU A 29 -37.95 -45.39 7.45
CA GLU A 29 -37.33 -46.70 7.58
C GLU A 29 -37.75 -47.58 6.40
N VAL A 30 -36.79 -48.21 5.74
CA VAL A 30 -37.03 -49.09 4.58
C VAL A 30 -36.28 -50.40 4.78
N PRO A 31 -36.94 -51.57 4.76
CA PRO A 31 -36.23 -52.84 4.79
C PRO A 31 -35.34 -53.00 3.56
N GLU A 32 -34.15 -53.55 3.76
CA GLU A 32 -33.27 -53.91 2.66
C GLU A 32 -33.83 -55.04 1.81
N ASN A 33 -33.22 -55.28 0.65
CA ASN A 33 -33.56 -56.37 -0.26
C ASN A 33 -35.05 -56.47 -0.61
N TYR A 34 -35.78 -55.35 -0.54
CA TYR A 34 -37.21 -55.30 -0.74
C TYR A 34 -37.61 -55.90 -2.09
N GLY A 35 -38.19 -57.10 -2.09
CA GLY A 35 -38.50 -57.91 -3.28
C GLY A 35 -39.71 -57.46 -4.11
N GLY A 36 -40.17 -56.21 -3.93
CA GLY A 36 -41.29 -55.64 -4.69
C GLY A 36 -40.87 -55.04 -6.04
N ASN A 37 -41.86 -54.57 -6.80
CA ASN A 37 -41.58 -53.86 -8.05
C ASN A 37 -41.05 -52.44 -7.73
N PHE A 38 -39.89 -52.08 -8.30
CA PHE A 38 -39.40 -50.71 -8.29
C PHE A 38 -40.13 -49.87 -9.34
N PRO A 39 -40.42 -48.58 -9.06
CA PRO A 39 -39.99 -47.81 -7.90
C PRO A 39 -40.81 -48.06 -6.61
N PHE A 40 -40.13 -48.12 -5.47
CA PHE A 40 -40.74 -48.34 -4.14
C PHE A 40 -40.96 -47.00 -3.42
N TYR A 41 -42.21 -46.70 -3.05
CA TYR A 41 -42.60 -45.42 -2.44
C TYR A 41 -42.29 -45.42 -0.94
N ILE A 42 -41.42 -44.50 -0.50
CA ILE A 42 -40.89 -44.44 0.87
C ILE A 42 -41.73 -43.49 1.72
N ILE A 43 -41.66 -42.20 1.42
CA ILE A 43 -42.31 -41.16 2.22
C ILE A 43 -42.85 -40.05 1.31
N LYS A 44 -44.02 -39.52 1.66
CA LYS A 44 -44.60 -38.39 0.96
C LYS A 44 -43.95 -37.10 1.43
N LEU A 45 -43.36 -36.34 0.50
CA LEU A 45 -42.71 -35.09 0.80
C LEU A 45 -43.75 -33.95 0.93
N PRO A 46 -43.59 -33.01 1.87
CA PRO A 46 -44.51 -31.89 2.09
C PRO A 46 -44.32 -30.78 1.05
N LEU A 47 -44.33 -31.13 -0.24
CA LEU A 47 -44.14 -30.20 -1.35
C LEU A 47 -45.31 -29.20 -1.47
N PRO A 48 -45.06 -27.92 -1.79
CA PRO A 48 -46.10 -26.91 -1.92
C PRO A 48 -47.07 -27.19 -3.09
N LEU A 49 -48.34 -26.83 -2.92
CA LEU A 49 -49.41 -27.02 -3.91
C LEU A 49 -49.27 -26.01 -5.08
N GLY A 50 -48.82 -26.49 -6.25
CA GLY A 50 -48.71 -25.69 -7.48
C GLY A 50 -47.45 -26.01 -8.30
N ARG A 51 -47.31 -27.26 -8.76
CA ARG A 51 -46.08 -27.84 -9.35
C ARG A 51 -45.70 -27.35 -10.75
N ASP A 52 -46.48 -26.46 -11.36
CA ASP A 52 -46.31 -26.10 -12.77
C ASP A 52 -45.13 -25.14 -13.05
N LYS A 53 -44.21 -24.92 -12.09
CA LYS A 53 -43.15 -23.90 -12.18
C LYS A 53 -41.75 -24.31 -11.73
N GLY A 54 -41.46 -25.59 -11.44
CA GLY A 54 -40.11 -25.98 -11.00
C GLY A 54 -39.80 -27.49 -11.06
N GLN A 55 -38.51 -27.81 -11.09
CA GLN A 55 -37.94 -29.16 -11.06
C GLN A 55 -37.54 -29.55 -9.63
N ILE A 56 -37.80 -30.79 -9.23
CA ILE A 56 -37.37 -31.33 -7.92
C ILE A 56 -35.94 -31.85 -8.07
N VAL A 57 -35.06 -31.43 -7.17
CA VAL A 57 -33.66 -31.84 -7.12
C VAL A 57 -33.39 -32.52 -5.78
N LEU A 58 -32.67 -33.64 -5.84
CA LEU A 58 -32.14 -34.36 -4.69
C LEU A 58 -30.64 -34.08 -4.60
N SER A 59 -30.16 -33.66 -3.43
CA SER A 59 -28.75 -33.45 -3.13
C SER A 59 -28.42 -34.09 -1.76
N GLY A 60 -27.17 -34.48 -1.48
CA GLY A 60 -26.84 -35.18 -0.24
C GLY A 60 -25.52 -35.97 -0.32
N ASP A 61 -25.36 -37.01 0.50
CA ASP A 61 -24.18 -37.92 0.58
C ASP A 61 -23.91 -38.75 -0.71
N SER A 62 -24.32 -38.22 -1.87
CA SER A 62 -23.96 -38.68 -3.21
C SER A 62 -23.28 -37.55 -3.98
N SER A 63 -22.03 -37.26 -3.64
CA SER A 63 -21.14 -36.60 -4.59
C SER A 63 -20.84 -37.59 -5.73
N THR A 64 -21.34 -37.28 -6.92
CA THR A 64 -20.72 -37.63 -8.22
C THR A 64 -20.66 -39.11 -8.63
N ASP A 65 -21.73 -39.90 -8.48
CA ASP A 65 -21.85 -41.16 -9.25
C ASP A 65 -23.25 -41.35 -9.87
N ALA A 66 -23.27 -41.76 -11.13
CA ALA A 66 -24.41 -41.63 -12.06
C ALA A 66 -25.59 -42.61 -11.83
N GLN A 67 -25.76 -43.19 -10.64
CA GLN A 67 -26.89 -44.09 -10.32
C GLN A 67 -27.33 -44.01 -8.85
N ASP A 68 -27.87 -42.85 -8.47
CA ASP A 68 -28.51 -42.66 -7.17
C ASP A 68 -29.69 -43.63 -6.95
N PRO A 69 -29.76 -44.31 -5.78
CA PRO A 69 -30.85 -45.24 -5.45
C PRO A 69 -32.19 -44.57 -5.21
N PHE A 70 -32.26 -43.23 -5.17
CA PHE A 70 -33.47 -42.50 -4.82
C PHE A 70 -33.85 -41.51 -5.93
N ALA A 71 -35.15 -41.39 -6.15
CA ALA A 71 -35.75 -40.36 -6.99
C ALA A 71 -36.99 -39.80 -6.29
N VAL A 72 -37.49 -38.65 -6.75
CA VAL A 72 -38.82 -38.16 -6.33
C VAL A 72 -39.77 -38.31 -7.50
N ASP A 73 -40.90 -39.00 -7.29
CA ASP A 73 -41.94 -39.09 -8.32
C ASP A 73 -42.59 -37.70 -8.51
N PRO A 74 -42.48 -37.06 -9.69
CA PRO A 74 -42.97 -35.71 -9.92
C PRO A 74 -44.50 -35.61 -9.87
N GLU A 75 -45.24 -36.70 -10.12
CA GLU A 75 -46.70 -36.70 -10.13
C GLU A 75 -47.29 -36.89 -8.73
N SER A 76 -46.73 -37.76 -7.90
CA SER A 76 -47.25 -38.00 -6.54
C SER A 76 -46.53 -37.18 -5.45
N GLY A 77 -45.26 -36.81 -5.64
CA GLY A 77 -44.42 -36.12 -4.68
C GLY A 77 -43.87 -37.02 -3.58
N PHE A 78 -43.76 -38.32 -3.85
CA PHE A 78 -43.12 -39.27 -2.94
C PHE A 78 -41.64 -39.43 -3.28
N LEU A 79 -40.82 -39.53 -2.23
CA LEU A 79 -39.48 -40.10 -2.37
C LEU A 79 -39.63 -41.59 -2.67
N VAL A 80 -38.97 -42.06 -3.72
CA VAL A 80 -39.00 -43.45 -4.17
C VAL A 80 -37.58 -44.03 -4.23
N ALA A 81 -37.43 -45.28 -3.82
CA ALA A 81 -36.25 -46.07 -4.15
C ALA A 81 -36.38 -46.59 -5.59
N THR A 82 -35.33 -46.45 -6.39
CA THR A 82 -35.27 -46.89 -7.80
C THR A 82 -34.62 -48.26 -7.97
N LYS A 83 -33.85 -48.70 -6.97
CA LYS A 83 -33.19 -50.01 -6.88
C LYS A 83 -33.29 -50.54 -5.45
N ALA A 84 -33.00 -51.83 -5.28
CA ALA A 84 -32.89 -52.43 -3.96
C ALA A 84 -31.76 -51.76 -3.16
N LEU A 85 -32.00 -51.61 -1.86
CA LEU A 85 -31.03 -51.12 -0.89
C LEU A 85 -30.42 -52.32 -0.17
N ASP A 86 -29.15 -52.20 0.19
CA ASP A 86 -28.33 -53.21 0.88
C ASP A 86 -27.72 -52.50 2.10
N ARG A 87 -28.03 -52.99 3.30
CA ARG A 87 -27.65 -52.37 4.57
C ARG A 87 -26.19 -52.63 4.88
N GLU A 88 -25.66 -53.82 4.57
CA GLU A 88 -24.25 -54.18 4.71
C GLU A 88 -23.36 -53.25 3.86
N GLU A 89 -23.86 -52.79 2.71
CA GLU A 89 -23.21 -51.73 1.92
C GLU A 89 -23.40 -50.35 2.55
N LYS A 90 -24.64 -49.96 2.88
CA LYS A 90 -24.93 -48.64 3.49
C LYS A 90 -26.24 -48.61 4.28
N ALA A 91 -26.11 -48.47 5.61
CA ALA A 91 -27.24 -48.51 6.55
C ALA A 91 -28.07 -47.21 6.65
N GLU A 92 -27.54 -46.06 6.24
CA GLU A 92 -28.22 -44.75 6.36
C GLU A 92 -27.92 -43.84 5.16
N TYR A 93 -28.96 -43.17 4.65
CA TYR A 93 -28.85 -42.17 3.59
C TYR A 93 -29.44 -40.84 4.04
N ARG A 94 -28.63 -39.77 3.98
CA ARG A 94 -29.05 -38.40 4.26
C ARG A 94 -29.23 -37.64 2.96
N LEU A 95 -30.48 -37.29 2.68
CA LEU A 95 -30.92 -36.63 1.45
C LEU A 95 -31.45 -35.23 1.79
N GLN A 96 -31.25 -34.30 0.88
CA GLN A 96 -31.84 -32.98 0.88
C GLN A 96 -32.69 -32.84 -0.38
N VAL A 97 -33.95 -32.48 -0.18
CA VAL A 97 -34.86 -32.24 -1.30
C VAL A 97 -35.08 -30.74 -1.48
N THR A 98 -34.80 -30.23 -2.67
CA THR A 98 -35.09 -28.87 -3.10
C THR A 98 -36.05 -28.87 -4.28
N LEU A 99 -36.86 -27.82 -4.39
CA LEU A 99 -37.61 -27.48 -5.58
C LEU A 99 -36.93 -26.29 -6.23
N GLU A 100 -36.53 -26.37 -7.48
CA GLU A 100 -35.77 -25.35 -8.20
C GLU A 100 -36.54 -24.84 -9.43
N SER A 101 -36.38 -23.56 -9.76
CA SER A 101 -36.89 -22.95 -11.00
C SER A 101 -36.08 -23.42 -12.23
N GLU A 102 -36.60 -23.23 -13.44
CA GLU A 102 -35.84 -23.49 -14.69
C GLU A 102 -34.52 -22.69 -14.76
N ASP A 103 -34.44 -21.54 -14.09
CA ASP A 103 -33.24 -20.71 -13.97
C ASP A 103 -32.30 -21.14 -12.81
N GLY A 104 -32.59 -22.25 -12.11
CA GLY A 104 -31.78 -22.78 -11.01
C GLY A 104 -32.01 -22.14 -9.63
N GLN A 105 -33.06 -21.32 -9.48
CA GLN A 105 -33.40 -20.69 -8.20
C GLN A 105 -34.20 -21.64 -7.31
N VAL A 106 -33.77 -21.86 -6.06
CA VAL A 106 -34.51 -22.69 -5.08
C VAL A 106 -35.83 -22.00 -4.71
N LEU A 107 -36.94 -22.64 -5.06
CA LEU A 107 -38.32 -22.22 -4.81
C LEU A 107 -38.87 -22.77 -3.48
N TRP A 108 -38.33 -23.90 -3.00
CA TRP A 108 -38.71 -24.53 -1.73
C TRP A 108 -37.63 -25.52 -1.27
N GLY A 109 -37.47 -25.71 0.04
CA GLY A 109 -36.40 -26.52 0.64
C GLY A 109 -35.22 -25.66 1.11
N PRO A 110 -34.10 -26.28 1.55
CA PRO A 110 -33.85 -27.72 1.57
C PRO A 110 -34.65 -28.43 2.68
N GLN A 111 -35.33 -29.51 2.32
CA GLN A 111 -35.98 -30.42 3.27
C GLN A 111 -35.04 -31.60 3.53
N PRO A 112 -34.46 -31.73 4.73
CA PRO A 112 -33.66 -32.90 5.07
C PRO A 112 -34.56 -34.13 5.26
N VAL A 113 -34.11 -35.25 4.70
CA VAL A 113 -34.75 -36.56 4.75
C VAL A 113 -33.68 -37.61 5.03
N THR A 114 -33.82 -38.34 6.13
CA THR A 114 -32.95 -39.44 6.49
C THR A 114 -33.67 -40.76 6.30
N VAL A 115 -33.10 -41.63 5.47
CA VAL A 115 -33.60 -42.97 5.17
C VAL A 115 -32.71 -43.97 5.90
N HIS A 116 -33.26 -44.64 6.91
CA HIS A 116 -32.62 -45.76 7.59
C HIS A 116 -33.00 -47.07 6.89
N VAL A 117 -31.99 -47.83 6.48
CA VAL A 117 -32.18 -49.16 5.92
C VAL A 117 -32.31 -50.15 7.08
N LYS A 118 -33.44 -50.86 7.17
CA LYS A 118 -33.65 -51.87 8.19
C LYS A 118 -33.00 -53.18 7.77
N ASP A 119 -32.32 -53.76 8.74
CA ASP A 119 -31.71 -55.09 8.70
C ASP A 119 -32.74 -56.18 8.40
N GLU A 120 -32.46 -57.00 7.40
CA GLU A 120 -33.14 -58.26 7.15
C GLU A 120 -32.12 -59.39 7.35
N ASN A 121 -32.55 -60.53 7.91
CA ASN A 121 -31.66 -61.68 8.09
C ASN A 121 -31.38 -62.34 6.73
N ASP A 122 -30.35 -61.86 6.03
CA ASP A 122 -29.93 -62.32 4.71
C ASP A 122 -28.45 -62.77 4.68
N GLN A 123 -27.68 -62.44 5.72
CA GLN A 123 -26.35 -62.98 5.94
C GLN A 123 -26.42 -64.35 6.63
N VAL A 124 -25.41 -65.18 6.36
CA VAL A 124 -25.34 -66.54 6.91
C VAL A 124 -24.19 -66.61 7.90
N PRO A 125 -24.41 -67.12 9.13
CA PRO A 125 -23.33 -67.29 10.10
C PRO A 125 -22.17 -68.07 9.51
N GLN A 126 -20.95 -67.64 9.77
CA GLN A 126 -19.74 -68.30 9.27
C GLN A 126 -18.74 -68.56 10.40
N PHE A 127 -18.27 -69.80 10.53
CA PHE A 127 -17.15 -70.13 11.41
C PHE A 127 -15.83 -69.59 10.87
N SER A 128 -14.94 -69.12 11.76
CA SER A 128 -13.60 -68.68 11.38
C SER A 128 -12.73 -69.82 10.82
N GLN A 129 -13.00 -71.07 11.24
CA GLN A 129 -12.32 -72.27 10.77
C GLN A 129 -13.30 -73.36 10.30
N ALA A 130 -12.96 -74.00 9.18
CA ALA A 130 -13.71 -75.15 8.66
C ALA A 130 -13.51 -76.43 9.49
N ILE A 131 -12.35 -76.56 10.14
CA ILE A 131 -12.01 -77.65 11.05
C ILE A 131 -11.21 -77.10 12.23
N TYR A 132 -11.74 -77.25 13.44
CA TYR A 132 -11.03 -76.94 14.68
C TYR A 132 -10.30 -78.17 15.21
N ARG A 133 -9.11 -77.98 15.78
CA ARG A 133 -8.30 -79.09 16.33
C ARG A 133 -7.91 -78.81 17.78
N ALA A 134 -8.24 -79.73 18.67
CA ALA A 134 -7.89 -79.67 20.08
C ALA A 134 -7.18 -80.93 20.57
N ARG A 135 -6.34 -80.76 21.59
CA ARG A 135 -5.75 -81.84 22.38
C ARG A 135 -6.28 -81.75 23.79
N LEU A 136 -6.73 -82.88 24.33
CA LEU A 136 -7.33 -82.94 25.66
C LEU A 136 -6.68 -84.05 26.48
N SER A 137 -6.32 -83.75 27.73
CA SER A 137 -5.69 -84.72 28.61
C SER A 137 -6.70 -85.69 29.23
N GLN A 138 -6.27 -86.93 29.45
CA GLN A 138 -6.99 -87.84 30.32
C GLN A 138 -7.04 -87.26 31.74
N GLY A 139 -8.22 -87.18 32.35
CA GLY A 139 -8.40 -86.65 33.72
C GLY A 139 -8.77 -85.16 33.83
N THR A 140 -8.94 -84.45 32.70
CA THR A 140 -9.46 -83.07 32.72
C THR A 140 -10.82 -83.01 33.44
N ARG A 141 -10.96 -82.07 34.38
CA ARG A 141 -12.18 -81.86 35.17
C ARG A 141 -13.35 -81.35 34.30
N PRO A 142 -14.61 -81.64 34.66
CA PRO A 142 -15.74 -81.15 33.89
C PRO A 142 -15.90 -79.63 34.04
N GLY A 143 -16.41 -78.97 33.01
CA GLY A 143 -16.69 -77.53 33.01
C GLY A 143 -15.52 -76.61 32.71
N ILE A 144 -14.28 -77.13 32.59
CA ILE A 144 -13.13 -76.33 32.16
C ILE A 144 -13.17 -76.18 30.62
N PRO A 145 -13.28 -74.96 30.07
CA PRO A 145 -13.24 -74.75 28.64
C PRO A 145 -11.83 -75.02 28.10
N PHE A 146 -11.73 -75.75 26.99
CA PHE A 146 -10.45 -76.11 26.37
C PHE A 146 -10.32 -75.66 24.91
N LEU A 147 -11.40 -75.14 24.33
CA LEU A 147 -11.47 -74.60 22.98
C LEU A 147 -12.64 -73.62 22.90
N PHE A 148 -12.45 -72.48 22.24
CA PHE A 148 -13.54 -71.57 21.89
C PHE A 148 -13.79 -71.62 20.39
N LEU A 149 -15.05 -71.73 20.00
CA LEU A 149 -15.47 -71.73 18.60
C LEU A 149 -15.89 -70.32 18.22
N GLU A 150 -15.26 -69.78 17.18
CA GLU A 150 -15.54 -68.45 16.69
C GLU A 150 -16.41 -68.52 15.43
N ALA A 151 -17.45 -67.69 15.41
CA ALA A 151 -18.29 -67.48 14.24
C ALA A 151 -18.71 -66.01 14.18
N SER A 152 -18.98 -65.54 12.97
CA SER A 152 -19.42 -64.18 12.69
C SER A 152 -20.66 -64.19 11.80
N ASP A 153 -21.53 -63.21 12.00
CA ASP A 153 -22.66 -62.89 11.13
C ASP A 153 -22.51 -61.46 10.61
N GLY A 154 -22.90 -61.22 9.36
CA GLY A 154 -22.81 -59.91 8.72
C GLY A 154 -24.00 -59.00 8.99
N ASP A 155 -25.12 -59.56 9.47
CA ASP A 155 -26.33 -58.82 9.83
C ASP A 155 -26.03 -57.79 10.95
N ALA A 156 -26.93 -56.82 11.14
CA ALA A 156 -26.71 -55.70 12.05
C ALA A 156 -26.35 -56.16 13.48
N PRO A 157 -25.27 -55.62 14.09
CA PRO A 157 -24.80 -56.07 15.39
C PRO A 157 -25.81 -55.75 16.51
N GLY A 158 -26.02 -56.70 17.41
CA GLY A 158 -26.91 -56.54 18.57
C GLY A 158 -28.39 -56.78 18.26
N THR A 159 -28.74 -57.18 17.04
CA THR A 159 -30.07 -57.68 16.69
C THR A 159 -30.14 -59.20 16.88
N ALA A 160 -31.34 -59.76 16.77
CA ALA A 160 -31.51 -61.22 16.78
C ALA A 160 -30.87 -61.90 15.55
N ASN A 161 -30.69 -61.15 14.45
CA ASN A 161 -30.14 -61.65 13.19
C ASN A 161 -28.63 -61.91 13.31
N SER A 162 -27.90 -61.12 14.09
CA SER A 162 -26.49 -61.37 14.40
C SER A 162 -26.22 -62.11 15.73
N ASP A 163 -27.27 -62.43 16.50
CA ASP A 163 -27.13 -63.16 17.79
C ASP A 163 -26.96 -64.66 17.54
N LEU A 164 -25.72 -65.13 17.67
CA LEU A 164 -25.34 -66.51 17.36
C LEU A 164 -25.60 -67.47 18.53
N ARG A 165 -26.01 -68.70 18.17
CA ARG A 165 -26.19 -69.84 19.08
C ARG A 165 -25.47 -71.09 18.60
N PHE A 166 -24.63 -71.62 19.47
CA PHE A 166 -23.84 -72.81 19.20
C PHE A 166 -24.51 -74.08 19.74
N HIS A 167 -24.41 -75.18 18.99
CA HIS A 167 -24.95 -76.47 19.38
C HIS A 167 -24.13 -77.65 18.85
N ILE A 168 -23.90 -78.67 19.67
CA ILE A 168 -23.27 -79.93 19.22
C ILE A 168 -24.36 -80.79 18.56
N LEU A 169 -24.27 -80.98 17.23
CA LEU A 169 -25.19 -81.84 16.48
C LEU A 169 -24.90 -83.33 16.68
N SER A 170 -23.61 -83.70 16.71
CA SER A 170 -23.21 -85.08 16.90
C SER A 170 -21.79 -85.22 17.43
N GLN A 171 -21.53 -86.36 18.08
CA GLN A 171 -20.23 -86.77 18.56
C GLN A 171 -19.92 -88.17 17.99
N SER A 172 -18.73 -88.33 17.43
CA SER A 172 -18.20 -89.62 16.98
C SER A 172 -16.83 -89.88 17.61
N PRO A 173 -16.60 -91.01 18.28
CA PRO A 173 -17.56 -92.06 18.61
C PRO A 173 -18.61 -91.60 19.63
N ALA A 174 -19.81 -92.20 19.58
CA ALA A 174 -20.88 -91.96 20.56
C ALA A 174 -20.71 -92.76 21.86
N GLN A 175 -19.65 -93.57 21.96
CA GLN A 175 -19.25 -94.30 23.16
C GLN A 175 -18.04 -93.59 23.78
N PRO A 176 -17.85 -93.64 25.11
CA PRO A 176 -18.67 -94.35 26.10
C PRO A 176 -20.03 -93.67 26.40
N PHE A 177 -20.14 -92.37 26.14
CA PHE A 177 -21.41 -91.63 26.19
C PHE A 177 -21.54 -90.70 24.98
N PRO A 178 -22.76 -90.37 24.51
CA PRO A 178 -22.97 -89.47 23.38
C PRO A 178 -22.77 -87.98 23.75
N ASP A 179 -22.74 -87.66 25.04
CA ASP A 179 -22.66 -86.32 25.64
C ASP A 179 -21.35 -86.13 26.42
N MET A 180 -20.20 -86.51 25.85
CA MET A 180 -18.90 -86.37 26.52
C MET A 180 -18.48 -84.90 26.63
N PHE A 181 -18.94 -84.06 25.70
CA PHE A 181 -18.60 -82.65 25.61
C PHE A 181 -19.87 -81.81 25.77
N GLN A 182 -19.69 -80.62 26.34
CA GLN A 182 -20.71 -79.60 26.46
C GLN A 182 -20.20 -78.32 25.82
N LEU A 183 -21.07 -77.60 25.13
CA LEU A 183 -20.75 -76.37 24.44
C LEU A 183 -21.63 -75.26 25.01
N ASP A 184 -21.02 -74.16 25.40
CA ASP A 184 -21.77 -72.97 25.79
C ASP A 184 -22.47 -72.39 24.54
N PRO A 185 -23.81 -72.23 24.58
CA PRO A 185 -24.56 -71.82 23.41
C PRO A 185 -24.33 -70.37 23.00
N GLN A 186 -23.79 -69.49 23.85
CA GLN A 186 -23.55 -68.08 23.51
C GLN A 186 -22.06 -67.81 23.30
N LEU A 187 -21.21 -68.35 24.18
CA LEU A 187 -19.77 -68.09 24.18
C LEU A 187 -18.99 -68.99 23.24
N GLY A 188 -19.60 -70.06 22.71
CA GLY A 188 -18.89 -71.04 21.88
C GLY A 188 -17.82 -71.83 22.64
N SER A 189 -17.81 -71.77 23.98
CA SER A 189 -16.80 -72.42 24.81
C SER A 189 -17.07 -73.91 24.96
N LEU A 190 -16.14 -74.75 24.51
CA LEU A 190 -16.23 -76.20 24.54
C LEU A 190 -15.53 -76.75 25.79
N ALA A 191 -16.25 -77.53 26.59
CA ALA A 191 -15.77 -78.13 27.83
C ALA A 191 -16.17 -79.61 27.93
N LEU A 192 -15.59 -80.32 28.89
CA LEU A 192 -16.04 -81.67 29.22
C LEU A 192 -17.31 -81.65 30.04
N SER A 193 -18.22 -82.58 29.73
CA SER A 193 -19.37 -82.85 30.58
C SER A 193 -18.93 -83.63 31.85
N PRO A 194 -19.75 -83.64 32.91
CA PRO A 194 -19.50 -84.46 34.10
C PRO A 194 -19.24 -85.94 33.79
N ARG A 195 -19.91 -86.50 32.77
CA ARG A 195 -19.70 -87.88 32.32
C ARG A 195 -18.43 -88.02 31.52
N GLY A 196 -18.18 -87.05 30.62
CA GLY A 196 -16.97 -86.96 29.81
C GLY A 196 -15.71 -87.07 30.64
N SER A 197 -15.62 -86.24 31.68
CA SER A 197 -14.45 -86.19 32.58
C SER A 197 -14.10 -87.54 33.23
N THR A 198 -15.09 -88.39 33.52
CA THR A 198 -14.86 -89.68 34.21
C THR A 198 -14.59 -90.87 33.29
N SER A 199 -14.81 -90.73 31.98
CA SER A 199 -14.80 -91.86 31.03
C SER A 199 -13.98 -91.58 29.76
N LEU A 200 -13.18 -90.52 29.74
CA LEU A 200 -12.20 -90.28 28.67
C LEU A 200 -11.18 -91.41 28.60
N ASP A 201 -11.10 -92.04 27.43
CA ASP A 201 -10.13 -93.08 27.11
C ASP A 201 -9.24 -92.66 25.92
N LEU A 202 -8.08 -93.29 25.79
CA LEU A 202 -7.05 -93.02 24.77
C LEU A 202 -7.38 -93.65 23.40
N GLU A 203 -8.52 -94.33 23.27
CA GLU A 203 -8.94 -95.02 22.05
C GLU A 203 -9.53 -94.07 20.98
N GLY A 204 -8.68 -93.22 20.40
CA GLY A 204 -8.94 -92.47 19.16
C GLY A 204 -9.50 -91.04 19.33
N PRO A 205 -9.38 -90.18 18.28
CA PRO A 205 -9.86 -88.81 18.36
C PRO A 205 -11.40 -88.75 18.27
N TYR A 206 -12.01 -87.90 19.10
CA TYR A 206 -13.42 -87.54 18.99
C TYR A 206 -13.58 -86.50 17.88
N GLN A 207 -14.65 -86.63 17.10
CA GLN A 207 -15.09 -85.65 16.13
C GLN A 207 -16.45 -85.14 16.53
N LEU A 208 -16.56 -83.84 16.77
CA LEU A 208 -17.83 -83.16 16.99
C LEU A 208 -18.25 -82.48 15.70
N LEU A 209 -19.53 -82.65 15.35
CA LEU A 209 -20.17 -81.81 14.36
C LEU A 209 -20.89 -80.70 15.12
N VAL A 210 -20.45 -79.46 14.97
CA VAL A 210 -20.99 -78.31 15.69
C VAL A 210 -21.70 -77.39 14.72
N GLN A 211 -22.89 -76.95 15.11
CA GLN A 211 -23.69 -75.97 14.40
C GLN A 211 -23.61 -74.62 15.12
N VAL A 212 -23.56 -73.55 14.33
CA VAL A 212 -23.90 -72.20 14.78
C VAL A 212 -25.12 -71.74 14.00
N LYS A 213 -26.05 -71.08 14.69
CA LYS A 213 -27.30 -70.59 14.11
C LYS A 213 -27.58 -69.19 14.66
N ASP A 214 -28.04 -68.28 13.81
CA ASP A 214 -28.58 -67.01 14.28
C ASP A 214 -29.90 -67.19 15.07
N MET A 215 -30.38 -66.11 15.67
CA MET A 215 -31.64 -66.04 16.41
C MET A 215 -32.74 -65.28 15.66
N GLY A 216 -32.57 -65.03 14.36
CA GLY A 216 -33.54 -64.29 13.55
C GLY A 216 -34.89 -65.01 13.40
N ASP A 217 -35.90 -64.26 12.94
CA ASP A 217 -37.33 -64.65 12.97
C ASP A 217 -37.72 -65.83 12.04
N GLN A 218 -36.78 -66.44 11.32
CA GLN A 218 -37.04 -67.59 10.46
C GLN A 218 -37.03 -68.91 11.25
N ALA A 219 -38.03 -69.78 11.01
CA ALA A 219 -38.17 -71.07 11.70
C ALA A 219 -36.93 -72.00 11.60
N SER A 220 -36.09 -71.81 10.58
CA SER A 220 -34.82 -72.53 10.41
C SER A 220 -33.59 -71.71 10.82
N GLY A 221 -33.65 -70.37 10.84
CA GLY A 221 -32.50 -69.44 10.86
C GLY A 221 -31.42 -69.76 9.82
N HIS A 222 -30.52 -68.84 9.54
CA HIS A 222 -29.31 -69.19 8.84
C HIS A 222 -28.37 -69.93 9.80
N GLN A 223 -27.67 -70.93 9.26
CA GLN A 223 -26.86 -71.85 10.06
C GLN A 223 -25.65 -72.32 9.28
N ALA A 224 -24.55 -72.49 10.00
CA ALA A 224 -23.34 -73.13 9.51
C ALA A 224 -22.94 -74.29 10.40
N ILE A 225 -22.12 -75.19 9.84
CA ILE A 225 -21.62 -76.37 10.53
C ILE A 225 -20.10 -76.44 10.38
N THR A 226 -19.40 -76.76 11.47
CA THR A 226 -17.96 -77.03 11.48
C THR A 226 -17.66 -78.37 12.13
N THR A 227 -16.46 -78.90 11.88
CA THR A 227 -15.96 -80.13 12.53
C THR A 227 -14.92 -79.78 13.57
N VAL A 228 -15.05 -80.33 14.78
CA VAL A 228 -14.05 -80.22 15.84
C VAL A 228 -13.38 -81.57 16.05
N GLU A 229 -12.09 -81.68 15.76
CA GLU A 229 -11.27 -82.88 15.98
C GLU A 229 -10.56 -82.77 17.32
N ILE A 230 -10.89 -83.66 18.26
CA ILE A 230 -10.37 -83.68 19.63
C ILE A 230 -9.54 -84.94 19.80
N SER A 231 -8.24 -84.79 20.00
CA SER A 231 -7.34 -85.91 20.27
C SER A 231 -7.09 -86.05 21.76
N ILE A 232 -7.33 -87.24 22.31
CA ILE A 232 -7.06 -87.53 23.72
C ILE A 232 -5.61 -87.95 23.87
N VAL A 233 -4.88 -87.27 24.73
CA VAL A 233 -3.49 -87.54 25.05
C VAL A 233 -3.33 -87.82 26.54
N GLN A 234 -2.25 -88.49 26.92
CA GLN A 234 -2.00 -88.84 28.32
C GLN A 234 -1.93 -87.59 29.22
N SER A 235 -1.21 -86.56 28.76
CA SER A 235 -1.07 -85.28 29.44
C SER A 235 -0.88 -84.17 28.40
N THR A 236 -1.58 -83.04 28.55
CA THR A 236 -1.40 -81.81 27.78
C THR A 236 -1.84 -80.65 28.65
N TRP A 237 -1.24 -79.49 28.44
CA TRP A 237 -1.71 -78.24 29.00
C TRP A 237 -3.00 -77.78 28.31
N VAL A 238 -3.87 -77.13 29.07
CA VAL A 238 -5.14 -76.52 28.64
C VAL A 238 -5.33 -75.26 29.50
N PRO A 239 -5.72 -74.09 28.96
CA PRO A 239 -5.80 -73.74 27.54
C PRO A 239 -4.42 -73.42 26.93
N LEU A 240 -4.35 -73.39 25.59
CA LEU A 240 -3.12 -73.18 24.81
C LEU A 240 -3.07 -71.83 24.08
N GLU A 241 -4.09 -70.99 24.26
CA GLU A 241 -4.20 -69.68 23.62
C GLU A 241 -3.61 -68.57 24.50
N PRO A 242 -3.04 -67.51 23.90
CA PRO A 242 -2.61 -66.33 24.65
C PRO A 242 -3.75 -65.74 25.48
N VAL A 243 -3.43 -65.23 26.66
CA VAL A 243 -4.39 -64.52 27.50
C VAL A 243 -4.29 -63.03 27.19
N HIS A 244 -5.41 -62.43 26.81
CA HIS A 244 -5.51 -60.99 26.58
C HIS A 244 -6.15 -60.32 27.80
N LEU A 245 -5.48 -59.33 28.39
CA LEU A 245 -5.96 -58.62 29.57
C LEU A 245 -5.87 -57.12 29.33
N ALA A 246 -6.98 -56.39 29.47
CA ALA A 246 -6.93 -54.93 29.55
C ALA A 246 -6.04 -54.48 30.73
N GLU A 247 -5.22 -53.47 30.51
CA GLU A 247 -4.56 -52.76 31.59
C GLU A 247 -5.56 -52.00 32.47
N ASN A 248 -5.12 -51.53 33.64
CA ASN A 248 -5.96 -50.75 34.55
C ASN A 248 -7.32 -51.40 34.92
N LEU A 249 -7.40 -52.74 34.80
CA LEU A 249 -8.63 -53.50 34.97
C LEU A 249 -9.24 -53.22 36.35
N GLN A 250 -10.46 -52.68 36.37
CA GLN A 250 -11.21 -52.37 37.60
C GLN A 250 -11.79 -53.63 38.26
N ALA A 251 -10.91 -54.53 38.70
CA ALA A 251 -11.24 -55.81 39.34
C ALA A 251 -10.55 -55.95 40.72
N ALA A 252 -11.11 -56.80 41.57
CA ALA A 252 -10.47 -57.14 42.84
C ALA A 252 -9.32 -58.15 42.60
N TYR A 253 -8.13 -57.83 43.10
CA TYR A 253 -6.97 -58.71 43.05
C TYR A 253 -6.90 -59.63 44.29
N PRO A 254 -6.50 -60.91 44.13
CA PRO A 254 -6.10 -61.57 42.88
C PRO A 254 -7.28 -61.90 41.95
N HIS A 255 -7.10 -61.68 40.65
CA HIS A 255 -8.10 -61.92 39.60
C HIS A 255 -7.69 -63.13 38.76
N SER A 256 -8.59 -64.09 38.56
CA SER A 256 -8.33 -65.32 37.81
C SER A 256 -8.32 -65.04 36.32
N ILE A 257 -7.24 -65.40 35.62
CA ILE A 257 -7.04 -65.09 34.19
C ILE A 257 -6.99 -66.34 33.30
N ALA A 258 -6.57 -67.48 33.85
CA ALA A 258 -6.52 -68.75 33.15
C ALA A 258 -6.58 -69.89 34.15
N GLN A 259 -6.82 -71.10 33.69
CA GLN A 259 -6.72 -72.29 34.51
C GLN A 259 -5.98 -73.38 33.75
N VAL A 260 -4.87 -73.84 34.33
CA VAL A 260 -4.08 -74.94 33.81
C VAL A 260 -4.37 -76.24 34.55
N HIS A 261 -4.14 -77.35 33.86
CA HIS A 261 -4.26 -78.66 34.47
C HIS A 261 -3.19 -79.63 33.96
N TRP A 262 -2.64 -80.43 34.87
CA TRP A 262 -1.75 -81.55 34.59
C TRP A 262 -2.30 -82.85 35.17
N SER A 263 -2.28 -83.92 34.39
CA SER A 263 -2.95 -85.20 34.68
C SER A 263 -2.15 -86.20 35.54
N GLY A 264 -1.00 -85.80 36.08
CA GLY A 264 -0.23 -86.59 37.04
C GLY A 264 -0.94 -86.74 38.39
N GLY A 265 -0.61 -87.78 39.18
CA GLY A 265 -0.99 -87.83 40.60
C GLY A 265 -0.02 -87.01 41.45
N ASP A 266 -0.50 -86.34 42.50
CA ASP A 266 0.29 -85.44 43.38
C ASP A 266 1.05 -84.35 42.60
N VAL A 267 0.32 -83.48 41.90
CA VAL A 267 0.88 -82.35 41.15
C VAL A 267 0.99 -81.11 42.03
N HIS A 268 2.14 -80.45 41.95
CA HIS A 268 2.35 -79.11 42.46
C HIS A 268 2.67 -78.18 41.30
N TYR A 269 1.87 -77.13 41.10
CA TYR A 269 2.11 -76.13 40.06
C TYR A 269 3.10 -75.09 40.56
N GLN A 270 4.00 -74.66 39.68
CA GLN A 270 4.87 -73.51 39.87
C GLN A 270 4.78 -72.62 38.65
N LEU A 271 4.74 -71.31 38.87
CA LEU A 271 4.71 -70.32 37.80
C LEU A 271 5.94 -69.44 37.90
N GLN A 272 6.57 -69.22 36.75
CA GLN A 272 7.63 -68.24 36.59
C GLN A 272 7.25 -67.29 35.46
N SER A 273 7.23 -65.98 35.74
CA SER A 273 6.96 -64.96 34.73
C SER A 273 8.27 -64.38 34.18
N GLN A 274 8.34 -64.14 32.87
CA GLN A 274 9.43 -63.45 32.20
C GLN A 274 8.86 -62.32 31.32
N PRO A 275 9.17 -61.04 31.60
CA PRO A 275 9.90 -60.54 32.77
C PRO A 275 9.13 -60.77 34.08
N ALA A 276 9.74 -60.48 35.23
CA ALA A 276 9.07 -60.66 36.52
C ALA A 276 7.80 -59.79 36.59
N GLY A 277 6.63 -60.42 36.70
CA GLY A 277 5.33 -59.78 36.72
C GLY A 277 4.43 -60.28 37.86
N PRO A 278 3.27 -59.63 38.09
CA PRO A 278 2.38 -59.90 39.21
C PRO A 278 1.48 -61.13 38.97
N PHE A 279 2.05 -62.26 38.57
CA PHE A 279 1.31 -63.49 38.27
C PHE A 279 1.60 -64.59 39.28
N ASP A 280 0.56 -65.35 39.66
CA ASP A 280 0.68 -66.49 40.57
C ASP A 280 -0.18 -67.66 40.11
N VAL A 281 0.12 -68.87 40.58
CA VAL A 281 -0.65 -70.09 40.31
C VAL A 281 -1.06 -70.77 41.62
N ASP A 282 -2.33 -71.10 41.75
CA ASP A 282 -2.87 -71.80 42.92
C ASP A 282 -2.64 -73.33 42.87
N ALA A 283 -2.99 -74.03 43.96
CA ALA A 283 -2.81 -75.47 44.07
C ALA A 283 -3.68 -76.27 43.10
N GLU A 284 -4.77 -75.67 42.62
CA GLU A 284 -5.71 -76.24 41.67
C GLU A 284 -5.34 -75.95 40.20
N GLY A 285 -4.29 -75.14 39.98
CA GLY A 285 -3.81 -74.72 38.66
C GLY A 285 -4.49 -73.46 38.12
N GLY A 286 -5.28 -72.74 38.92
CA GLY A 286 -5.78 -71.41 38.58
C GLY A 286 -4.63 -70.40 38.54
N ILE A 287 -4.49 -69.70 37.43
CA ILE A 287 -3.52 -68.62 37.23
C ILE A 287 -4.22 -67.30 37.52
N HIS A 288 -3.60 -66.49 38.37
CA HIS A 288 -4.15 -65.22 38.82
C HIS A 288 -3.18 -64.08 38.56
N VAL A 289 -3.72 -62.93 38.19
CA VAL A 289 -3.01 -61.66 38.28
C VAL A 289 -3.23 -61.07 39.68
N THR A 290 -2.18 -60.53 40.29
CA THR A 290 -2.15 -60.13 41.71
C THR A 290 -2.08 -58.62 41.94
N ALA A 291 -1.82 -57.86 40.87
CA ALA A 291 -1.76 -56.40 40.88
C ALA A 291 -2.16 -55.85 39.51
N GLU A 292 -2.39 -54.54 39.46
CA GLU A 292 -2.67 -53.81 38.22
C GLU A 292 -1.53 -53.98 37.22
N LEU A 293 -1.90 -54.05 35.94
CA LEU A 293 -1.00 -54.12 34.80
C LEU A 293 -1.00 -52.74 34.13
N ASP A 294 0.17 -52.38 33.60
CA ASP A 294 0.47 -51.14 32.89
C ASP A 294 1.21 -51.57 31.62
N ARG A 295 0.61 -51.29 30.46
CA ARG A 295 1.09 -51.73 29.16
C ARG A 295 2.30 -50.90 28.73
N GLU A 296 2.32 -49.60 29.02
CA GLU A 296 3.44 -48.69 28.75
C GLU A 296 4.71 -49.14 29.46
N ALA A 297 4.57 -49.68 30.67
CA ALA A 297 5.65 -50.32 31.40
C ALA A 297 6.02 -51.69 30.81
N GLN A 298 5.04 -52.54 30.53
CA GLN A 298 5.27 -53.89 30.00
C GLN A 298 4.04 -54.47 29.26
N ALA A 299 4.09 -54.46 27.93
CA ALA A 299 2.98 -54.92 27.07
C ALA A 299 2.78 -56.45 27.02
N GLU A 300 3.80 -57.24 27.30
CA GLU A 300 3.73 -58.70 27.18
C GLU A 300 4.50 -59.42 28.28
N TYR A 301 3.95 -60.56 28.72
CA TYR A 301 4.61 -61.48 29.64
C TYR A 301 4.59 -62.91 29.10
N LEU A 302 5.68 -63.65 29.34
CA LEU A 302 5.74 -65.09 29.10
C LEU A 302 5.68 -65.82 30.45
N LEU A 303 4.59 -66.53 30.69
CA LEU A 303 4.41 -67.34 31.90
C LEU A 303 4.86 -68.77 31.61
N GLN A 304 5.91 -69.21 32.31
CA GLN A 304 6.38 -70.58 32.31
C GLN A 304 5.77 -71.35 33.47
N VAL A 305 4.77 -72.18 33.19
CA VAL A 305 4.07 -72.97 34.20
C VAL A 305 4.60 -74.39 34.22
N ARG A 306 5.09 -74.84 35.37
CA ARG A 306 5.64 -76.19 35.61
C ARG A 306 4.66 -77.00 36.43
N ALA A 307 4.52 -78.28 36.07
CA ALA A 307 3.85 -79.27 36.88
C ALA A 307 4.90 -80.20 37.47
N GLN A 308 5.06 -80.19 38.80
CA GLN A 308 6.05 -80.98 39.52
C GLN A 308 5.39 -82.09 40.34
N ASN A 309 6.10 -83.20 40.51
CA ASN A 309 5.70 -84.22 41.47
C ASN A 309 6.11 -83.85 42.90
N SER A 310 5.70 -84.65 43.89
CA SER A 310 6.08 -84.47 45.31
C SER A 310 7.59 -84.54 45.63
N ARG A 311 8.42 -84.95 44.67
CA ARG A 311 9.89 -84.93 44.76
C ARG A 311 10.53 -83.72 44.09
N GLY A 312 9.75 -82.83 43.49
CA GLY A 312 10.21 -81.65 42.76
C GLY A 312 10.73 -81.94 41.35
N GLU A 313 10.39 -83.09 40.77
CA GLU A 313 10.73 -83.43 39.39
C GLU A 313 9.59 -82.94 38.47
N ASP A 314 9.93 -82.19 37.43
CA ASP A 314 8.98 -81.74 36.41
C ASP A 314 8.39 -82.95 35.67
N PHE A 315 7.06 -83.01 35.55
CA PHE A 315 6.38 -84.09 34.82
C PHE A 315 6.56 -83.97 33.30
N ALA A 316 6.81 -82.76 32.80
CA ALA A 316 7.06 -82.45 31.39
C ALA A 316 7.75 -81.09 31.25
N GLU A 317 7.99 -80.70 29.99
CA GLU A 317 8.42 -79.35 29.66
C GLU A 317 7.39 -78.31 30.17
N PRO A 318 7.85 -77.13 30.64
CA PRO A 318 6.98 -76.06 31.09
C PRO A 318 5.99 -75.62 30.00
N LEU A 319 4.76 -75.27 30.39
CA LEU A 319 3.85 -74.52 29.51
C LEU A 319 4.38 -73.11 29.36
N GLU A 320 4.50 -72.66 28.13
CA GLU A 320 4.74 -71.26 27.81
C GLU A 320 3.41 -70.60 27.44
N LEU A 321 2.85 -69.81 28.36
CA LEU A 321 1.60 -69.08 28.18
C LEU A 321 1.93 -67.60 27.99
N GLN A 322 1.61 -67.06 26.81
CA GLN A 322 1.77 -65.64 26.52
C GLN A 322 0.59 -64.86 27.12
N VAL A 323 0.89 -63.80 27.87
CA VAL A 323 -0.09 -62.81 28.33
C VAL A 323 0.18 -61.52 27.59
N VAL A 324 -0.82 -61.05 26.85
CA VAL A 324 -0.78 -59.79 26.10
C VAL A 324 -1.63 -58.78 26.87
N VAL A 325 -1.01 -57.67 27.28
CA VAL A 325 -1.70 -56.56 27.91
C VAL A 325 -2.32 -55.71 26.81
N MET A 326 -3.64 -55.54 26.83
CA MET A 326 -4.38 -54.71 25.90
C MET A 326 -4.34 -53.27 26.35
N ASP A 327 -4.17 -52.39 25.37
CA ASP A 327 -4.07 -50.95 25.48
C ASP A 327 -5.40 -50.30 25.87
N GLU A 328 -5.36 -49.40 26.85
CA GLU A 328 -6.45 -48.49 27.19
C GLU A 328 -5.98 -47.04 26.98
N ASN A 329 -6.91 -46.12 26.69
CA ASN A 329 -6.55 -44.73 26.40
C ASN A 329 -6.33 -43.91 27.70
N ASP A 330 -5.24 -44.17 28.42
CA ASP A 330 -4.96 -43.57 29.72
C ASP A 330 -3.78 -42.57 29.72
N ASN A 331 -3.03 -42.47 28.62
CA ASN A 331 -2.05 -41.40 28.42
C ASN A 331 -2.61 -40.31 27.51
N ALA A 332 -2.37 -39.06 27.88
CA ALA A 332 -2.70 -37.93 27.01
C ALA A 332 -1.48 -37.58 26.15
N PRO A 333 -1.68 -37.11 24.91
CA PRO A 333 -0.57 -36.74 24.05
C PRO A 333 0.18 -35.57 24.68
N VAL A 334 1.51 -35.61 24.70
CA VAL A 334 2.35 -34.58 25.33
C VAL A 334 2.90 -33.65 24.26
N CYS A 335 2.28 -32.48 24.08
CA CYS A 335 2.83 -31.39 23.26
C CYS A 335 3.67 -30.44 24.13
N SER A 336 4.97 -30.35 23.86
CA SER A 336 5.86 -29.43 24.58
C SER A 336 5.80 -28.01 24.02
N PRO A 337 5.88 -26.96 24.86
CA PRO A 337 6.00 -25.59 24.39
C PRO A 337 7.31 -25.40 23.62
N HIS A 338 7.30 -24.52 22.61
CA HIS A 338 8.49 -24.23 21.81
C HIS A 338 9.26 -23.01 22.34
N ASP A 339 10.49 -23.25 22.81
CA ASP A 339 11.45 -22.22 23.17
C ASP A 339 12.79 -22.47 22.43
N PRO A 340 13.40 -21.45 21.80
CA PRO A 340 13.06 -20.02 21.81
C PRO A 340 11.98 -19.62 20.77
N ALA A 341 11.50 -18.38 20.85
CA ALA A 341 10.54 -17.80 19.89
C ALA A 341 11.07 -17.81 18.44
N ILE A 342 10.13 -17.95 17.48
CA ILE A 342 10.40 -18.04 16.05
C ILE A 342 10.32 -16.64 15.43
N SER A 343 11.33 -16.23 14.66
CA SER A 343 11.33 -14.94 13.95
C SER A 343 10.97 -15.11 12.48
N ILE A 344 9.98 -14.37 11.99
CA ILE A 344 9.55 -14.38 10.59
C ILE A 344 9.54 -12.96 10.00
N PRO A 345 10.17 -12.71 8.84
CA PRO A 345 10.06 -11.44 8.14
C PRO A 345 8.64 -11.09 7.70
N GLU A 346 8.20 -9.84 7.83
CA GLU A 346 6.82 -9.40 7.55
C GLU A 346 6.31 -9.64 6.11
N LEU A 347 7.19 -9.64 5.10
CA LEU A 347 6.83 -9.94 3.70
C LEU A 347 7.13 -11.39 3.29
N SER A 348 7.20 -12.31 4.25
CA SER A 348 7.36 -13.74 3.95
C SER A 348 6.15 -14.25 3.15
N PRO A 349 6.36 -15.01 2.06
CA PRO A 349 5.25 -15.44 1.21
C PRO A 349 4.34 -16.47 1.91
N PRO A 350 3.05 -16.54 1.55
CA PRO A 350 2.16 -17.60 2.01
C PRO A 350 2.75 -18.98 1.72
N GLY A 351 2.62 -19.91 2.66
CA GLY A 351 3.22 -21.24 2.60
C GLY A 351 4.65 -21.33 3.13
N THR A 352 5.25 -20.23 3.59
CA THR A 352 6.52 -20.27 4.34
C THR A 352 6.35 -21.15 5.57
N GLU A 353 7.31 -22.05 5.78
CA GLU A 353 7.33 -22.94 6.93
C GLU A 353 7.66 -22.16 8.22
N VAL A 354 6.84 -22.35 9.25
CA VAL A 354 7.02 -21.76 10.58
C VAL A 354 7.68 -22.76 11.50
N ILE A 355 7.04 -23.92 11.70
CA ILE A 355 7.49 -25.01 12.56
C ILE A 355 6.75 -26.31 12.24
N THR A 356 7.38 -27.44 12.54
CA THR A 356 6.68 -28.73 12.65
C THR A 356 6.57 -29.10 14.13
N LEU A 357 5.34 -29.20 14.62
CA LEU A 357 5.06 -29.63 15.99
C LEU A 357 5.06 -31.15 16.10
N SER A 358 5.46 -31.64 17.26
CA SER A 358 5.42 -33.06 17.61
C SER A 358 4.89 -33.20 19.02
N ALA A 359 3.82 -33.95 19.16
CA ALA A 359 3.28 -34.44 20.42
C ALA A 359 3.45 -35.96 20.45
N GLU A 360 3.90 -36.47 21.60
CA GLU A 360 4.14 -37.91 21.80
C GLU A 360 3.06 -38.45 22.72
N ASP A 361 2.42 -39.54 22.31
CA ASP A 361 1.49 -40.30 23.13
C ASP A 361 2.12 -41.66 23.47
N MET A 362 1.99 -42.09 24.73
CA MET A 362 2.66 -43.29 25.22
C MET A 362 1.83 -44.56 25.03
N ASP A 363 0.52 -44.42 24.74
CA ASP A 363 -0.38 -45.52 24.42
C ASP A 363 0.12 -46.33 23.21
N ALA A 364 -0.51 -47.48 22.93
CA ALA A 364 0.05 -48.47 22.02
C ALA A 364 0.33 -47.91 20.62
N PRO A 365 1.57 -48.07 20.11
CA PRO A 365 1.98 -47.41 18.88
C PRO A 365 1.16 -47.90 17.69
N GLY A 366 0.50 -46.97 17.01
CA GLY A 366 -0.34 -47.26 15.85
C GLY A 366 -1.77 -47.72 16.21
N SER A 367 -2.12 -47.73 17.50
CA SER A 367 -3.51 -47.78 17.93
C SER A 367 -4.18 -46.42 17.71
N PRO A 368 -5.52 -46.36 17.69
CA PRO A 368 -6.23 -45.08 17.74
C PRO A 368 -5.83 -44.26 18.98
N ASN A 369 -5.56 -44.91 20.11
CA ASN A 369 -5.24 -44.25 21.38
C ASN A 369 -3.93 -43.46 21.30
N SER A 370 -2.95 -43.90 20.51
CA SER A 370 -1.72 -43.14 20.29
C SER A 370 -1.76 -42.20 19.07
N HIS A 371 -2.89 -42.11 18.34
CA HIS A 371 -2.95 -41.40 17.06
C HIS A 371 -3.36 -39.93 17.24
N VAL A 372 -2.36 -39.06 17.22
CA VAL A 372 -2.52 -37.63 17.50
C VAL A 372 -2.91 -36.82 16.27
N VAL A 373 -3.87 -35.91 16.45
CA VAL A 373 -4.28 -34.88 15.49
C VAL A 373 -4.18 -33.50 16.12
N TYR A 374 -3.66 -32.54 15.35
CA TYR A 374 -3.43 -31.17 15.80
C TYR A 374 -4.55 -30.23 15.36
N ARG A 375 -4.91 -29.27 16.21
CA ARG A 375 -5.88 -28.20 15.93
C ARG A 375 -5.36 -26.87 16.44
N LEU A 376 -5.51 -25.82 15.63
CA LEU A 376 -5.14 -24.47 16.02
C LEU A 376 -6.29 -23.86 16.84
N LEU A 377 -6.01 -23.46 18.08
CA LEU A 377 -6.96 -22.82 19.00
C LEU A 377 -6.95 -21.29 18.94
N SER A 378 -6.07 -20.70 18.13
CA SER A 378 -5.87 -19.25 18.05
C SER A 378 -7.21 -18.49 17.96
N PRO A 379 -7.34 -17.33 18.63
CA PRO A 379 -8.55 -16.53 18.55
C PRO A 379 -8.77 -16.14 17.08
N GLU A 380 -9.82 -16.68 16.48
CA GLU A 380 -10.23 -16.29 15.14
C GLU A 380 -10.45 -14.76 15.13
N PRO A 381 -9.95 -14.02 14.13
CA PRO A 381 -10.45 -12.68 13.92
C PRO A 381 -11.97 -12.76 13.76
N GLU A 382 -12.68 -11.79 14.35
CA GLU A 382 -14.15 -11.72 14.40
C GLU A 382 -14.80 -12.16 13.07
N GLU A 383 -15.92 -12.89 13.18
CA GLU A 383 -16.75 -13.38 12.06
C GLU A 383 -16.75 -12.37 10.88
N GLY A 384 -16.07 -12.71 9.79
CA GLY A 384 -16.00 -11.89 8.57
C GLY A 384 -14.60 -11.65 7.98
N ALA A 385 -13.52 -12.03 8.66
CA ALA A 385 -12.18 -12.00 8.08
C ALA A 385 -11.88 -13.29 7.30
N GLU A 386 -11.91 -13.23 5.97
CA GLU A 386 -11.69 -14.38 5.07
C GLU A 386 -10.25 -14.94 5.11
N GLU A 387 -9.30 -14.25 5.74
CA GLU A 387 -7.87 -14.57 5.68
C GLU A 387 -7.29 -14.97 7.04
N LYS A 388 -6.79 -16.22 7.13
CA LYS A 388 -6.06 -16.73 8.31
C LYS A 388 -4.57 -16.44 8.18
N ALA A 389 -3.92 -16.01 9.27
CA ALA A 389 -2.49 -15.72 9.30
C ALA A 389 -1.59 -16.97 9.33
N PHE A 390 -2.10 -18.09 9.85
CA PHE A 390 -1.39 -19.36 9.93
C PHE A 390 -2.29 -20.51 9.50
N LYS A 391 -1.68 -21.52 8.91
CA LYS A 391 -2.31 -22.78 8.52
C LYS A 391 -1.58 -23.91 9.23
N LEU A 392 -2.34 -24.88 9.72
CA LEU A 392 -1.84 -26.06 10.40
C LEU A 392 -2.31 -27.30 9.64
N ASP A 393 -1.38 -28.17 9.27
CA ASP A 393 -1.70 -29.51 8.84
C ASP A 393 -2.01 -30.37 10.07
N SER A 394 -3.25 -30.86 10.14
CA SER A 394 -3.76 -31.54 11.32
C SER A 394 -3.14 -32.91 11.57
N ALA A 395 -2.55 -33.55 10.57
CA ALA A 395 -1.94 -34.88 10.70
C ALA A 395 -0.44 -34.81 11.02
N THR A 396 0.26 -33.82 10.47
CA THR A 396 1.72 -33.72 10.57
C THR A 396 2.21 -32.71 11.61
N GLY A 397 1.33 -31.84 12.11
CA GLY A 397 1.72 -30.75 12.99
C GLY A 397 2.47 -29.63 12.26
N HIS A 398 2.47 -29.63 10.92
CA HIS A 398 3.18 -28.65 10.10
C HIS A 398 2.44 -27.31 10.07
N VAL A 399 3.10 -26.25 10.55
CA VAL A 399 2.55 -24.89 10.59
C VAL A 399 3.20 -24.05 9.48
N THR A 400 2.37 -23.43 8.66
CA THR A 400 2.77 -22.53 7.56
C THR A 400 2.08 -21.18 7.65
N LEU A 401 2.68 -20.17 7.01
CA LEU A 401 2.06 -18.85 6.86
C LEU A 401 0.84 -18.91 5.94
N GLY A 402 -0.23 -18.25 6.37
CA GLY A 402 -1.44 -18.05 5.60
C GLY A 402 -1.35 -16.81 4.70
N THR A 403 -2.50 -16.24 4.36
CA THR A 403 -2.61 -15.09 3.45
C THR A 403 -2.79 -13.77 4.16
N ALA A 404 -3.13 -13.78 5.45
CA ALA A 404 -3.33 -12.54 6.19
C ALA A 404 -2.03 -11.74 6.27
N PRO A 405 -2.09 -10.40 6.17
CA PRO A 405 -0.92 -9.55 6.29
C PRO A 405 -0.29 -9.65 7.68
N LEU A 406 1.04 -9.64 7.73
CA LEU A 406 1.82 -9.62 8.95
C LEU A 406 2.31 -8.19 9.22
N HIS A 407 2.41 -7.82 10.50
CA HIS A 407 2.89 -6.50 10.91
C HIS A 407 4.21 -6.61 11.68
N PRO A 408 5.21 -5.76 11.40
CA PRO A 408 6.50 -5.84 12.04
C PRO A 408 6.41 -5.48 13.53
N GLY A 409 7.21 -6.15 14.36
CA GLY A 409 7.19 -6.00 15.82
C GLY A 409 6.01 -6.71 16.52
N GLN A 410 5.10 -7.35 15.77
CA GLN A 410 4.02 -8.16 16.33
C GLN A 410 4.56 -9.46 16.93
N ALA A 411 4.09 -9.82 18.12
CA ALA A 411 4.30 -11.13 18.71
C ALA A 411 2.97 -11.90 18.74
N ILE A 412 2.92 -13.03 18.06
CA ILE A 412 1.74 -13.87 17.90
C ILE A 412 1.93 -15.13 18.72
N LEU A 413 1.01 -15.38 19.64
CA LEU A 413 0.95 -16.62 20.41
C LEU A 413 0.03 -17.61 19.70
N LEU A 414 0.60 -18.68 19.15
CA LEU A 414 -0.16 -19.77 18.59
C LEU A 414 -0.40 -20.82 19.68
N GLN A 415 -1.67 -21.10 19.95
CA GLN A 415 -2.07 -22.20 20.84
C GLN A 415 -2.49 -23.38 19.96
N VAL A 416 -1.78 -24.50 20.09
CA VAL A 416 -2.07 -25.71 19.33
C VAL A 416 -2.50 -26.81 20.28
N LEU A 417 -3.67 -27.36 20.03
CA LEU A 417 -4.23 -28.52 20.71
C LEU A 417 -3.79 -29.78 19.99
N ALA A 418 -3.17 -30.71 20.71
CA ALA A 418 -2.95 -32.08 20.27
C ALA A 418 -3.99 -32.99 20.93
N VAL A 419 -4.70 -33.80 20.15
CA VAL A 419 -5.77 -34.72 20.62
C VAL A 419 -5.50 -36.11 20.07
N ASP A 420 -5.59 -37.14 20.90
CA ASP A 420 -5.51 -38.56 20.51
C ASP A 420 -6.79 -39.05 19.78
N LEU A 421 -6.94 -40.36 19.59
CA LEU A 421 -8.12 -40.99 18.94
C LEU A 421 -8.43 -40.43 17.56
N ALA A 422 -7.41 -40.00 16.82
CA ALA A 422 -7.54 -39.28 15.56
C ALA A 422 -8.43 -38.01 15.67
N GLY A 423 -8.53 -37.43 16.87
CA GLY A 423 -9.38 -36.28 17.18
C GLY A 423 -10.86 -36.58 17.37
N SER A 424 -11.23 -37.85 17.61
CA SER A 424 -12.62 -38.28 17.89
C SER A 424 -13.14 -37.75 19.23
N GLU A 425 -14.46 -37.77 19.44
CA GLU A 425 -15.03 -37.42 20.75
C GLU A 425 -14.59 -38.42 21.81
N GLY A 426 -14.18 -37.91 22.98
CA GLY A 426 -13.69 -38.73 24.10
C GLY A 426 -12.16 -38.83 24.21
N GLY A 427 -11.42 -38.27 23.25
CA GLY A 427 -9.96 -38.28 23.28
C GLY A 427 -9.33 -37.40 24.37
N LEU A 428 -8.17 -37.79 24.87
CA LEU A 428 -7.33 -36.99 25.75
C LEU A 428 -6.52 -35.99 24.92
N SER A 429 -6.12 -34.89 25.56
CA SER A 429 -5.49 -33.78 24.85
C SER A 429 -4.52 -32.98 25.70
N SER A 430 -3.58 -32.32 25.02
CA SER A 430 -2.73 -31.29 25.60
C SER A 430 -2.62 -30.09 24.68
N THR A 431 -2.21 -28.95 25.23
CA THR A 431 -2.04 -27.71 24.50
C THR A 431 -0.59 -27.24 24.64
N CYS A 432 0.01 -26.85 23.52
CA CYS A 432 1.33 -26.23 23.46
C CYS A 432 1.24 -24.83 22.86
N GLU A 433 2.20 -24.00 23.25
CA GLU A 433 2.29 -22.60 22.84
C GLU A 433 3.53 -22.38 21.98
N VAL A 434 3.35 -21.66 20.88
CA VAL A 434 4.43 -21.23 19.98
C VAL A 434 4.37 -19.72 19.84
N VAL A 435 5.46 -19.05 20.22
CA VAL A 435 5.60 -17.60 20.05
C VAL A 435 6.26 -17.30 18.70
N VAL A 436 5.55 -16.61 17.83
CA VAL A 436 6.04 -16.15 16.52
C VAL A 436 6.19 -14.62 16.58
N THR A 437 7.42 -14.13 16.44
CA THR A 437 7.73 -12.70 16.35
C THR A 437 7.93 -12.30 14.90
N ILE A 438 7.23 -11.26 14.46
CA ILE A 438 7.39 -10.74 13.10
C ILE A 438 8.51 -9.69 13.11
N THR A 439 9.53 -9.92 12.29
CA THR A 439 10.66 -9.00 12.15
C THR A 439 10.43 -8.03 11.01
N ASP A 440 10.76 -6.77 11.27
CA ASP A 440 10.81 -5.69 10.30
C ASP A 440 11.80 -6.03 9.17
N ILE A 441 11.48 -5.60 7.96
CA ILE A 441 12.42 -5.58 6.84
C ILE A 441 12.45 -4.19 6.21
N ASN A 442 13.54 -3.86 5.54
CA ASN A 442 13.71 -2.58 4.86
C ASN A 442 12.87 -2.51 3.56
N ASN A 443 11.54 -2.47 3.66
CA ASN A 443 10.62 -2.46 2.51
C ASN A 443 10.01 -1.09 2.22
N HIS A 444 10.21 -0.09 3.09
CA HIS A 444 9.77 1.28 2.83
C HIS A 444 10.98 2.17 2.50
N ALA A 445 10.91 2.90 1.39
CA ALA A 445 11.91 3.91 1.07
C ALA A 445 11.60 5.23 1.79
N PRO A 446 12.61 6.07 2.07
CA PRO A 446 12.41 7.37 2.68
C PRO A 446 11.70 8.30 1.70
N GLU A 447 10.70 9.02 2.22
CA GLU A 447 9.91 9.99 1.47
C GLU A 447 10.12 11.39 2.01
N PHE A 448 10.29 12.37 1.12
CA PHE A 448 10.29 13.77 1.52
C PHE A 448 8.86 14.22 1.90
N ILE A 449 8.73 14.90 3.04
CA ILE A 449 7.46 15.53 3.46
C ILE A 449 6.97 16.53 2.41
N THR A 450 7.89 17.18 1.70
CA THR A 450 7.58 18.14 0.63
C THR A 450 8.50 17.96 -0.56
N SER A 451 7.94 17.62 -1.72
CA SER A 451 8.70 17.37 -2.96
C SER A 451 9.12 18.63 -3.72
N GLN A 452 8.56 19.80 -3.39
CA GLN A 452 8.90 21.08 -4.01
C GLN A 452 9.02 22.19 -2.97
N ILE A 453 10.20 22.81 -2.88
CA ILE A 453 10.50 23.88 -1.93
C ILE A 453 10.89 25.14 -2.70
N GLY A 454 10.25 26.27 -2.33
CA GLY A 454 10.53 27.58 -2.89
C GLY A 454 9.40 28.18 -3.74
N PRO A 455 9.67 29.26 -4.50
CA PRO A 455 11.00 29.85 -4.70
C PRO A 455 11.58 30.51 -3.44
N VAL A 456 12.83 30.19 -3.12
CA VAL A 456 13.61 30.88 -2.08
C VAL A 456 14.42 32.00 -2.75
N SER A 457 14.21 33.25 -2.36
CA SER A 457 14.96 34.39 -2.90
C SER A 457 16.24 34.67 -2.11
N LEU A 458 17.37 34.78 -2.81
CA LEU A 458 18.66 35.17 -2.23
C LEU A 458 19.33 36.26 -3.07
N PRO A 459 19.85 37.34 -2.46
CA PRO A 459 20.59 38.36 -3.20
C PRO A 459 21.94 37.82 -3.69
N GLU A 460 22.42 38.29 -4.84
CA GLU A 460 23.67 37.76 -5.43
C GLU A 460 24.93 38.05 -4.59
N ASP A 461 24.90 39.08 -3.74
CA ASP A 461 26.00 39.44 -2.83
C ASP A 461 25.94 38.71 -1.48
N VAL A 462 25.00 37.77 -1.32
CA VAL A 462 24.89 36.95 -0.13
C VAL A 462 26.19 36.17 0.12
N LYS A 463 26.63 36.16 1.37
CA LYS A 463 27.86 35.45 1.75
C LYS A 463 27.64 33.92 1.74
N PRO A 464 28.64 33.12 1.32
CA PRO A 464 28.61 31.68 1.52
C PRO A 464 28.43 31.30 3.00
N GLY A 465 27.78 30.17 3.24
CA GLY A 465 27.45 29.62 4.56
C GLY A 465 26.00 29.84 5.00
N VAL A 466 25.22 30.62 4.23
CA VAL A 466 23.80 30.90 4.54
C VAL A 466 22.94 29.64 4.29
N LEU A 467 22.00 29.39 5.21
CA LEU A 467 20.97 28.36 5.07
C LEU A 467 19.97 28.78 4.00
N VAL A 468 19.81 27.96 2.97
CA VAL A 468 18.89 28.19 1.85
C VAL A 468 17.52 27.59 2.16
N ALA A 469 17.50 26.29 2.49
CA ALA A 469 16.28 25.54 2.78
C ALA A 469 16.59 24.38 3.74
N THR A 470 15.59 23.93 4.47
CA THR A 470 15.63 22.68 5.24
C THR A 470 14.63 21.73 4.61
N LEU A 471 15.10 20.55 4.22
CA LEU A 471 14.27 19.47 3.68
C LEU A 471 14.06 18.44 4.78
N MET A 472 12.85 17.90 4.88
CA MET A 472 12.51 16.86 5.86
C MET A 472 12.06 15.59 5.13
N ALA A 473 12.53 14.44 5.59
CA ALA A 473 12.18 13.13 5.07
C ALA A 473 11.79 12.17 6.20
N THR A 474 10.95 11.20 5.89
CA THR A 474 10.45 10.18 6.82
C THR A 474 10.55 8.81 6.19
N ASP A 475 10.83 7.80 6.99
CA ASP A 475 10.86 6.41 6.59
C ASP A 475 9.92 5.62 7.52
N ALA A 476 9.14 4.70 6.94
CA ALA A 476 8.09 3.99 7.64
C ALA A 476 8.55 2.71 8.35
N ASP A 477 9.79 2.26 8.12
CA ASP A 477 10.34 1.06 8.76
C ASP A 477 10.51 1.25 10.28
N LEU A 478 10.32 0.16 11.05
CA LEU A 478 10.40 0.21 12.51
C LEU A 478 11.84 0.13 13.03
N GLU A 479 12.69 -0.66 12.38
CA GLU A 479 14.07 -0.88 12.78
C GLU A 479 14.91 0.38 12.53
N PRO A 480 15.60 0.93 13.54
CA PRO A 480 16.38 2.16 13.38
C PRO A 480 17.44 2.09 12.27
N ALA A 481 18.03 0.91 12.03
CA ALA A 481 19.02 0.72 10.99
C ALA A 481 18.45 0.91 9.57
N PHE A 482 17.18 0.57 9.34
CA PHE A 482 16.52 0.70 8.03
C PHE A 482 16.11 2.15 7.76
N ARG A 483 15.79 2.92 8.80
CA ARG A 483 15.48 4.36 8.71
C ARG A 483 16.68 5.28 8.50
N LEU A 484 17.91 4.76 8.43
CA LEU A 484 19.11 5.57 8.19
C LEU A 484 19.09 6.15 6.77
N MET A 485 19.13 7.47 6.66
CA MET A 485 19.01 8.19 5.39
C MET A 485 20.36 8.75 4.91
N ASP A 486 20.62 8.62 3.61
CA ASP A 486 21.71 9.26 2.89
C ASP A 486 21.14 10.30 1.90
N PHE A 487 21.66 11.53 1.96
CA PHE A 487 21.19 12.65 1.15
C PHE A 487 22.25 13.06 0.14
N ALA A 488 21.83 13.29 -1.10
CA ALA A 488 22.73 13.76 -2.16
C ALA A 488 22.05 14.77 -3.09
N ILE A 489 22.85 15.63 -3.72
CA ILE A 489 22.38 16.46 -4.83
C ILE A 489 22.51 15.64 -6.11
N GLU A 490 21.37 15.29 -6.71
CA GLU A 490 21.32 14.47 -7.92
C GLU A 490 21.46 15.35 -9.18
N GLU A 491 20.74 16.47 -9.22
CA GLU A 491 20.74 17.38 -10.36
C GLU A 491 20.69 18.86 -9.94
N GLY A 492 20.99 19.76 -10.89
CA GLY A 492 20.75 21.20 -10.71
C GLY A 492 21.90 22.01 -10.12
N ASP A 493 22.99 21.36 -9.70
CA ASP A 493 24.20 22.03 -9.21
C ASP A 493 25.53 21.47 -9.78
N PRO A 494 25.76 21.58 -11.10
CA PRO A 494 26.98 21.06 -11.72
C PRO A 494 28.25 21.80 -11.28
N LYS A 495 28.12 22.96 -10.63
CA LYS A 495 29.25 23.80 -10.19
C LYS A 495 29.56 23.64 -8.71
N GLY A 496 28.79 22.85 -7.96
CA GLY A 496 28.92 22.71 -6.50
C GLY A 496 28.81 24.07 -5.80
N ILE A 497 27.77 24.83 -6.14
CA ILE A 497 27.41 26.11 -5.53
C ILE A 497 26.72 25.89 -4.19
N PHE A 498 26.02 24.77 -4.04
CA PHE A 498 25.29 24.38 -2.85
C PHE A 498 25.95 23.15 -2.21
N ASP A 499 25.68 22.97 -0.93
CA ASP A 499 26.14 21.83 -0.13
C ASP A 499 25.00 21.36 0.79
N LEU A 500 25.05 20.10 1.20
CA LEU A 500 24.09 19.49 2.10
C LEU A 500 24.76 19.21 3.44
N ALA A 501 24.08 19.56 4.54
CA ALA A 501 24.54 19.27 5.89
C ALA A 501 23.41 18.60 6.68
N TRP A 502 23.69 17.42 7.23
CA TRP A 502 22.79 16.65 8.10
C TRP A 502 23.58 15.91 9.18
N GLU A 503 22.88 15.49 10.23
CA GLU A 503 23.44 14.61 11.25
C GLU A 503 23.01 13.16 10.95
N PRO A 504 23.86 12.14 11.24
CA PRO A 504 23.41 10.74 11.21
C PRO A 504 22.17 10.57 12.11
N ASP A 505 21.18 9.79 11.66
CA ASP A 505 19.86 9.59 12.31
C ASP A 505 18.91 10.81 12.30
N SER A 506 19.22 11.90 11.60
CA SER A 506 18.30 13.04 11.50
C SER A 506 17.24 12.87 10.42
N ASP A 507 16.04 13.39 10.68
CA ASP A 507 14.89 13.44 9.76
C ASP A 507 14.95 14.61 8.78
N HIS A 508 16.04 15.38 8.79
CA HIS A 508 16.15 16.61 8.01
C HIS A 508 17.57 16.88 7.50
N VAL A 509 17.64 17.52 6.33
CA VAL A 509 18.89 17.97 5.71
C VAL A 509 18.82 19.45 5.39
N GLN A 510 19.91 20.16 5.66
CA GLN A 510 20.05 21.59 5.41
C GLN A 510 20.80 21.85 4.10
N LEU A 511 20.14 22.49 3.15
CA LEU A 511 20.76 23.00 1.94
C LEU A 511 21.41 24.35 2.24
N ARG A 512 22.72 24.46 2.05
CA ARG A 512 23.51 25.66 2.35
C ARG A 512 24.21 26.18 1.12
N LEU A 513 24.42 27.49 1.07
CA LEU A 513 25.20 28.12 0.02
C LEU A 513 26.70 27.90 0.27
N LEU A 514 27.42 27.28 -0.66
CA LEU A 514 28.86 27.03 -0.54
C LEU A 514 29.70 28.04 -1.33
N LYS A 515 29.19 28.55 -2.46
CA LYS A 515 29.89 29.52 -3.32
C LYS A 515 29.02 30.74 -3.58
N ASN A 516 29.65 31.84 -4.01
CA ASN A 516 28.93 33.07 -4.32
C ASN A 516 27.93 32.86 -5.47
N LEU A 517 26.78 33.53 -5.38
CA LEU A 517 25.80 33.60 -6.44
C LEU A 517 26.19 34.69 -7.47
N SER A 518 25.64 34.61 -8.68
CA SER A 518 25.76 35.66 -9.68
C SER A 518 24.49 35.68 -10.52
N TYR A 519 23.79 36.81 -10.48
CA TYR A 519 22.56 36.97 -11.24
C TYR A 519 22.82 36.88 -12.75
N GLU A 520 23.94 37.43 -13.23
CA GLU A 520 24.32 37.40 -14.66
C GLU A 520 24.61 35.99 -15.16
N ALA A 521 25.16 35.12 -14.29
CA ALA A 521 25.48 33.75 -14.65
C ALA A 521 24.22 32.88 -14.66
N ALA A 522 23.39 32.96 -13.63
CA ALA A 522 22.14 32.23 -13.52
C ALA A 522 21.14 33.00 -12.62
N PRO A 523 20.00 33.47 -13.15
CA PRO A 523 19.00 34.20 -12.35
C PRO A 523 18.17 33.27 -11.44
N HIS A 524 18.25 31.95 -11.65
CA HIS A 524 17.61 30.96 -10.80
C HIS A 524 18.38 29.63 -10.85
N HIS A 525 18.26 28.86 -9.76
CA HIS A 525 18.76 27.50 -9.66
C HIS A 525 17.60 26.56 -9.29
N LYS A 526 17.57 25.37 -9.89
CA LYS A 526 16.64 24.30 -9.52
C LYS A 526 17.48 23.11 -9.10
N VAL A 527 17.65 22.92 -7.79
CA VAL A 527 18.47 21.85 -7.21
C VAL A 527 17.58 20.67 -6.88
N VAL A 528 17.90 19.49 -7.37
CA VAL A 528 17.19 18.24 -7.07
C VAL A 528 18.01 17.48 -6.04
N VAL A 529 17.42 17.29 -4.86
CA VAL A 529 18.00 16.53 -3.76
C VAL A 529 17.32 15.16 -3.74
N VAL A 530 18.11 14.10 -3.63
CA VAL A 530 17.64 12.72 -3.49
C VAL A 530 17.93 12.23 -2.07
N VAL A 531 17.02 11.44 -1.51
CA VAL A 531 17.19 10.70 -0.25
C VAL A 531 17.06 9.20 -0.51
N ARG A 532 17.93 8.41 0.10
CA ARG A 532 17.98 6.94 -0.04
C ARG A 532 18.27 6.30 1.31
N ASN A 533 17.85 5.06 1.52
CA ASN A 533 18.30 4.27 2.68
C ASN A 533 19.81 4.02 2.56
N VAL A 534 20.47 3.94 3.72
CA VAL A 534 21.86 3.46 3.81
C VAL A 534 21.93 1.95 3.56
N GLU A 535 20.95 1.20 4.06
CA GLU A 535 20.78 -0.23 3.82
C GLU A 535 20.01 -0.50 2.52
N GLU A 536 20.25 -1.66 1.89
CA GLU A 536 19.55 -2.04 0.66
C GLU A 536 18.08 -2.35 0.93
N LEU A 537 17.19 -1.78 0.11
CA LEU A 537 15.76 -2.04 0.19
C LEU A 537 15.42 -3.45 -0.30
N VAL A 538 14.46 -4.09 0.35
CA VAL A 538 14.03 -5.48 0.12
C VAL A 538 12.53 -5.51 -0.16
N GLY A 539 12.12 -6.11 -1.29
CA GLY A 539 10.71 -6.28 -1.61
C GLY A 539 10.40 -6.12 -3.10
N PRO A 540 9.11 -6.20 -3.49
CA PRO A 540 8.70 -6.20 -4.89
C PRO A 540 8.83 -4.84 -5.58
N ASP A 541 8.70 -3.71 -4.87
CA ASP A 541 8.75 -2.37 -5.45
C ASP A 541 9.47 -1.36 -4.53
N PRO A 542 10.75 -1.58 -4.19
CA PRO A 542 11.41 -0.75 -3.18
C PRO A 542 11.55 0.72 -3.59
N GLY A 543 11.49 1.04 -4.89
CA GLY A 543 11.68 2.40 -5.38
C GLY A 543 13.12 2.92 -5.16
N PRO A 544 13.65 3.77 -6.06
CA PRO A 544 15.00 4.31 -5.91
C PRO A 544 15.01 5.57 -5.03
N GLY A 545 14.52 5.49 -3.78
CA GLY A 545 14.42 6.66 -2.90
C GLY A 545 13.51 7.78 -3.44
N ALA A 546 13.43 8.89 -2.70
CA ALA A 546 12.59 10.04 -3.07
C ALA A 546 13.44 11.25 -3.51
N THR A 547 12.85 12.11 -4.33
CA THR A 547 13.48 13.38 -4.76
C THR A 547 12.66 14.60 -4.36
N ALA A 548 13.34 15.67 -3.99
CA ALA A 548 12.75 16.98 -3.71
C ALA A 548 13.48 18.07 -4.49
N THR A 549 12.73 18.98 -5.09
CA THR A 549 13.27 20.09 -5.89
C THR A 549 13.23 21.38 -5.09
N VAL A 550 14.39 22.00 -4.89
CA VAL A 550 14.52 23.35 -4.31
C VAL A 550 14.72 24.36 -5.43
N THR A 551 13.80 25.30 -5.57
CA THR A 551 13.92 26.42 -6.51
C THR A 551 14.47 27.65 -5.79
N ILE A 552 15.64 28.12 -6.21
CA ILE A 552 16.27 29.35 -5.70
C ILE A 552 16.18 30.43 -6.77
N LEU A 553 15.70 31.61 -6.40
CA LEU A 553 15.76 32.81 -7.23
C LEU A 553 16.94 33.68 -6.76
N VAL A 554 17.77 34.10 -7.71
CA VAL A 554 18.86 35.04 -7.42
C VAL A 554 18.30 36.43 -7.63
N GLU A 555 18.37 37.28 -6.61
CA GLU A 555 18.01 38.69 -6.72
C GLU A 555 19.23 39.51 -7.15
N ARG A 556 19.05 40.32 -8.19
CA ARG A 556 20.10 41.22 -8.68
C ARG A 556 20.33 42.32 -7.65
N VAL A 557 21.58 42.52 -7.24
CA VAL A 557 21.99 43.60 -6.34
C VAL A 557 22.59 44.72 -7.18
N MET A 558 21.93 45.87 -7.17
CA MET A 558 22.39 47.02 -7.94
C MET A 558 23.56 47.70 -7.22
N PRO A 559 24.72 47.92 -7.88
CA PRO A 559 25.82 48.66 -7.27
C PRO A 559 25.41 50.12 -6.96
N PRO A 560 26.01 50.74 -5.92
CA PRO A 560 25.70 52.10 -5.50
C PRO A 560 26.08 53.14 -6.57
N LEU A 561 25.34 54.25 -6.64
CA LEU A 561 25.54 55.32 -7.62
C LEU A 561 26.77 56.18 -7.27
N LYS A 562 27.73 56.31 -8.19
CA LYS A 562 28.97 57.09 -8.00
C LYS A 562 29.20 58.11 -9.11
N LEU A 563 29.25 59.39 -8.74
CA LEU A 563 29.61 60.51 -9.64
C LEU A 563 31.10 60.45 -10.04
N ASP A 564 31.48 61.02 -11.19
CA ASP A 564 32.88 61.02 -11.64
C ASP A 564 33.79 61.90 -10.75
N GLN A 565 33.20 62.86 -10.05
CA GLN A 565 33.89 63.79 -9.15
C GLN A 565 33.12 63.96 -7.84
N GLU A 566 33.85 64.14 -6.73
CA GLU A 566 33.27 64.48 -5.43
C GLU A 566 32.89 65.98 -5.35
N SER A 567 33.55 66.82 -6.16
CA SER A 567 33.27 68.25 -6.30
C SER A 567 33.59 68.75 -7.72
N TYR A 568 32.70 69.57 -8.28
CA TYR A 568 32.87 70.19 -9.61
C TYR A 568 33.15 71.68 -9.46
N GLU A 569 34.32 72.14 -9.91
CA GLU A 569 34.71 73.55 -9.80
C GLU A 569 34.69 74.26 -11.16
N THR A 570 34.21 75.50 -11.20
CA THR A 570 34.23 76.34 -12.42
C THR A 570 34.42 77.80 -12.07
N SER A 571 35.00 78.57 -13.00
CA SER A 571 35.26 80.01 -12.81
C SER A 571 34.59 80.81 -13.92
N ILE A 572 33.72 81.75 -13.56
CA ILE A 572 32.97 82.55 -14.53
C ILE A 572 33.01 84.05 -14.25
N PRO A 573 33.11 84.91 -15.28
CA PRO A 573 32.99 86.35 -15.09
C PRO A 573 31.59 86.74 -14.57
N VAL A 574 31.52 87.74 -13.69
CA VAL A 574 30.22 88.29 -13.22
C VAL A 574 29.36 88.88 -14.36
N SER A 575 29.94 89.12 -15.54
CA SER A 575 29.24 89.57 -16.75
C SER A 575 28.64 88.42 -17.59
N THR A 576 28.70 87.17 -17.12
CA THR A 576 28.20 86.01 -17.86
C THR A 576 26.68 86.13 -18.08
N PRO A 577 26.19 86.05 -19.34
CA PRO A 577 24.78 86.16 -19.64
C PRO A 577 24.03 84.89 -19.20
N ALA A 578 22.74 85.05 -18.89
CA ALA A 578 21.86 83.92 -18.57
C ALA A 578 21.80 82.92 -19.75
N GLY A 579 21.75 81.63 -19.43
CA GLY A 579 21.73 80.50 -20.37
C GLY A 579 23.11 79.94 -20.71
N SER A 580 24.20 80.56 -20.24
CA SER A 580 25.57 80.07 -20.47
C SER A 580 25.80 78.73 -19.76
N LEU A 581 26.32 77.73 -20.48
CA LEU A 581 26.72 76.42 -19.94
C LEU A 581 27.98 76.57 -19.09
N LEU A 582 27.99 75.96 -17.91
CA LEU A 582 29.09 76.02 -16.95
C LEU A 582 29.93 74.74 -16.93
N LEU A 583 29.26 73.61 -16.74
CA LEU A 583 29.84 72.28 -16.64
C LEU A 583 28.73 71.23 -16.83
N THR A 584 29.13 69.97 -16.98
CA THR A 584 28.22 68.84 -17.09
C THR A 584 28.57 67.81 -16.02
N ILE A 585 27.58 67.44 -15.20
CA ILE A 585 27.71 66.41 -14.17
C ILE A 585 27.60 65.03 -14.81
N GLN A 586 28.52 64.11 -14.50
CA GLN A 586 28.55 62.77 -15.07
C GLN A 586 28.78 61.69 -14.00
N LEU A 587 28.61 60.42 -14.37
CA LEU A 587 28.94 59.28 -13.52
C LEU A 587 30.36 58.81 -13.80
N SER A 588 30.97 58.16 -12.80
CA SER A 588 32.30 57.53 -12.93
C SER A 588 32.34 56.40 -13.96
N GLU A 589 31.18 55.82 -14.32
CA GLU A 589 31.03 54.74 -15.30
C GLU A 589 29.83 55.03 -16.23
N PRO A 590 29.85 54.57 -17.50
CA PRO A 590 28.85 54.92 -18.51
C PRO A 590 27.42 54.47 -18.13
N PRO A 591 26.37 55.18 -18.57
CA PRO A 591 25.04 55.02 -18.02
C PRO A 591 24.35 53.75 -18.53
N SER A 592 24.15 52.77 -17.65
CA SER A 592 23.14 51.70 -17.82
C SER A 592 21.78 52.08 -17.22
N ARG A 593 21.65 53.28 -16.65
CA ARG A 593 20.49 53.74 -15.86
C ARG A 593 20.01 55.12 -16.31
N ALA A 594 18.70 55.37 -16.22
CA ALA A 594 18.11 56.69 -16.47
C ALA A 594 18.13 57.52 -15.18
N LEU A 595 18.79 58.69 -15.23
CA LEU A 595 19.03 59.53 -14.07
C LEU A 595 18.21 60.82 -14.13
N ARG A 596 17.90 61.35 -12.94
CA ARG A 596 17.34 62.67 -12.72
C ARG A 596 18.33 63.50 -11.91
N PHE A 597 18.79 64.62 -12.47
CA PHE A 597 19.66 65.57 -11.79
C PHE A 597 18.87 66.76 -11.24
N SER A 598 19.18 67.18 -10.01
CA SER A 598 18.56 68.35 -9.37
C SER A 598 19.55 69.16 -8.54
N LEU A 599 19.28 70.46 -8.38
CA LEU A 599 20.04 71.33 -7.48
C LEU A 599 19.27 71.48 -6.17
N VAL A 600 19.92 71.20 -5.04
CA VAL A 600 19.24 71.10 -3.74
C VAL A 600 19.22 72.43 -2.99
N ASN A 601 20.31 73.22 -3.04
CA ASN A 601 20.50 74.40 -2.20
C ASN A 601 20.92 75.68 -2.97
N ASP A 602 20.42 75.87 -4.20
CA ASP A 602 20.65 77.11 -4.98
C ASP A 602 19.82 78.29 -4.44
N SER A 603 20.25 78.85 -3.31
CA SER A 603 19.55 79.95 -2.60
C SER A 603 19.32 81.22 -3.42
N GLU A 604 20.24 81.58 -4.33
CA GLU A 604 20.17 82.77 -5.17
C GLU A 604 19.47 82.51 -6.53
N GLY A 605 19.22 81.24 -6.86
CA GLY A 605 18.60 80.83 -8.12
C GLY A 605 19.45 81.19 -9.34
N TRP A 606 20.78 81.24 -9.18
CA TRP A 606 21.71 81.62 -10.25
C TRP A 606 21.99 80.49 -11.21
N LEU A 607 21.79 79.25 -10.80
CA LEU A 607 22.08 78.06 -11.59
C LEU A 607 20.77 77.34 -11.96
N CYS A 608 20.79 76.64 -13.09
CA CYS A 608 19.78 75.64 -13.39
C CYS A 608 20.47 74.42 -13.98
N ILE A 609 19.95 73.24 -13.69
CA ILE A 609 20.46 71.98 -14.23
C ILE A 609 19.41 71.37 -15.16
N LYS A 610 19.86 70.84 -16.30
CA LYS A 610 18.98 70.04 -17.16
C LYS A 610 18.83 68.65 -16.56
N GLU A 611 17.59 68.36 -16.16
CA GLU A 611 17.20 67.15 -15.42
C GLU A 611 17.71 65.84 -16.03
N GLY A 612 17.72 65.71 -17.37
CA GLY A 612 18.11 64.49 -18.07
C GLY A 612 19.53 64.45 -18.64
N SER A 613 20.28 65.56 -18.64
CA SER A 613 21.64 65.60 -19.21
C SER A 613 22.74 66.00 -18.23
N GLY A 614 22.38 66.50 -17.04
CA GLY A 614 23.35 66.95 -16.04
C GLY A 614 24.09 68.25 -16.43
N GLU A 615 23.67 68.93 -17.51
CA GLU A 615 24.24 70.21 -17.94
C GLU A 615 23.79 71.34 -17.00
N VAL A 616 24.75 72.01 -16.36
CA VAL A 616 24.51 73.14 -15.46
C VAL A 616 24.69 74.44 -16.23
N HIS A 617 23.66 75.27 -16.24
CA HIS A 617 23.63 76.58 -16.90
C HIS A 617 23.41 77.70 -15.89
N THR A 618 23.72 78.92 -16.30
CA THR A 618 23.27 80.13 -15.59
C THR A 618 21.77 80.35 -15.81
N ALA A 619 20.97 80.34 -14.76
CA ALA A 619 19.52 80.52 -14.86
C ALA A 619 19.11 81.99 -15.08
N ARG A 620 19.89 82.92 -14.52
CA ARG A 620 19.64 84.36 -14.57
C ARG A 620 20.94 85.16 -14.59
N SER A 621 20.82 86.47 -14.73
CA SER A 621 21.97 87.38 -14.64
C SER A 621 22.57 87.31 -13.21
N LEU A 622 23.90 87.18 -13.13
CA LEU A 622 24.68 87.09 -11.88
C LEU A 622 24.80 88.45 -11.14
N ARG A 623 23.74 89.28 -11.20
CA ARG A 623 23.69 90.57 -10.51
C ARG A 623 23.71 90.35 -9.00
N GLY A 624 24.74 90.87 -8.34
CA GLY A 624 24.96 90.70 -6.90
C GLY A 624 26.21 89.90 -6.56
N ALA A 625 26.73 89.09 -7.50
CA ALA A 625 27.99 88.37 -7.34
C ALA A 625 29.17 89.35 -7.35
N LYS A 626 30.05 89.28 -6.34
CA LYS A 626 31.28 90.09 -6.30
C LYS A 626 32.44 89.30 -6.90
N PRO A 627 33.32 89.94 -7.68
CA PRO A 627 34.55 89.30 -8.13
C PRO A 627 35.40 88.83 -6.93
N GLY A 628 35.74 87.54 -6.89
CA GLY A 628 36.47 86.90 -5.79
C GLY A 628 35.59 86.05 -4.86
N ASP A 629 34.26 86.19 -4.90
CA ASP A 629 33.35 85.37 -4.11
C ASP A 629 33.21 83.96 -4.72
N THR A 630 32.93 82.98 -3.85
CA THR A 630 32.61 81.60 -4.24
C THR A 630 31.16 81.28 -3.93
N TYR A 631 30.50 80.57 -4.84
CA TYR A 631 29.13 80.11 -4.69
C TYR A 631 29.09 78.59 -4.73
N THR A 632 28.53 77.98 -3.70
CA THR A 632 28.51 76.52 -3.55
C THR A 632 27.08 76.00 -3.63
N VAL A 633 26.86 75.02 -4.51
CA VAL A 633 25.54 74.40 -4.72
C VAL A 633 25.70 72.88 -4.73
N LEU A 634 24.88 72.18 -3.95
CA LEU A 634 24.78 70.74 -3.93
C LEU A 634 23.93 70.27 -5.12
N VAL A 635 24.50 69.37 -5.91
CA VAL A 635 23.78 68.63 -6.95
C VAL A 635 23.49 67.22 -6.46
N GLU A 636 22.27 66.76 -6.66
CA GLU A 636 21.84 65.40 -6.39
C GLU A 636 21.50 64.70 -7.72
N ALA A 637 22.04 63.50 -7.90
CA ALA A 637 21.69 62.59 -8.98
C ALA A 637 20.90 61.42 -8.39
N GLN A 638 19.69 61.22 -8.89
CA GLN A 638 18.77 60.18 -8.43
C GLN A 638 18.47 59.19 -9.56
N ASP A 639 18.53 57.90 -9.25
CA ASP A 639 18.07 56.84 -10.14
C ASP A 639 16.52 56.84 -10.25
N THR A 640 15.99 56.55 -11.43
CA THR A 640 14.54 56.54 -11.71
C THR A 640 13.85 55.21 -11.38
N GLY A 641 14.60 54.18 -10.96
CA GLY A 641 14.06 52.91 -10.45
C GLY A 641 13.55 53.00 -9.00
N GLU A 642 12.74 52.04 -8.57
CA GLU A 642 12.29 51.90 -7.17
C GLU A 642 13.00 50.72 -6.47
N PRO A 643 13.60 50.92 -5.28
CA PRO A 643 13.85 52.18 -4.58
C PRO A 643 14.98 53.00 -5.25
N GLY A 644 14.75 54.31 -5.41
CA GLY A 644 15.69 55.20 -6.09
C GLY A 644 16.92 55.49 -5.22
N LEU A 645 18.08 54.98 -5.62
CA LEU A 645 19.35 55.35 -5.02
C LEU A 645 19.71 56.79 -5.42
N SER A 646 20.11 57.62 -4.46
CA SER A 646 20.62 58.97 -4.74
C SER A 646 22.06 59.13 -4.28
N THR A 647 22.78 60.02 -4.97
CA THR A 647 24.15 60.42 -4.64
C THR A 647 24.28 61.92 -4.87
N SER A 648 25.19 62.58 -4.14
CA SER A 648 25.33 64.03 -4.18
C SER A 648 26.78 64.47 -4.29
N ALA A 649 27.02 65.59 -5.01
CA ALA A 649 28.32 66.26 -5.10
C ALA A 649 28.15 67.77 -4.97
N THR A 650 29.23 68.48 -4.68
CA THR A 650 29.22 69.96 -4.56
C THR A 650 29.74 70.63 -5.82
N ILE A 651 28.99 71.59 -6.35
CA ILE A 651 29.41 72.52 -7.41
C ILE A 651 29.95 73.79 -6.75
N VAL A 652 31.18 74.19 -7.08
CA VAL A 652 31.82 75.42 -6.60
C VAL A 652 32.05 76.36 -7.79
N VAL A 653 31.43 77.54 -7.75
CA VAL A 653 31.55 78.56 -8.79
C VAL A 653 32.36 79.74 -8.26
N HIS A 654 33.47 80.06 -8.91
CA HIS A 654 34.32 81.21 -8.59
C HIS A 654 33.99 82.39 -9.53
N PHE A 655 33.67 83.56 -8.97
CA PHE A 655 33.33 84.72 -9.78
C PHE A 655 34.54 85.59 -10.15
N LEU A 656 34.78 85.77 -11.46
CA LEU A 656 35.89 86.56 -12.00
C LEU A 656 35.47 88.00 -12.35
N LYS A 657 36.44 88.93 -12.33
CA LYS A 657 36.24 90.34 -12.69
C LYS A 657 36.10 90.49 -14.21
N ALA A 658 35.06 91.19 -14.68
CA ALA A 658 34.82 91.42 -16.10
C ALA A 658 35.87 92.36 -16.73
N SER A 659 36.35 92.04 -17.94
CA SER A 659 37.22 92.92 -18.76
C SER A 659 36.39 93.91 -19.60
N PRO A 660 36.84 95.16 -19.81
CA PRO A 660 36.07 96.18 -20.50
C PRO A 660 36.07 95.99 -22.02
N VAL A 661 34.88 95.99 -22.63
CA VAL A 661 34.69 95.99 -24.10
C VAL A 661 34.19 97.39 -24.53
N PRO A 662 34.72 98.01 -25.61
CA PRO A 662 34.37 99.36 -26.02
C PRO A 662 32.95 99.46 -26.57
N GLY A 663 32.22 100.49 -26.14
CA GLY A 663 30.90 100.84 -26.68
C GLY A 663 31.03 101.62 -27.98
N LEU A 664 30.22 101.26 -28.99
CA LEU A 664 30.06 102.03 -30.22
C LEU A 664 28.58 102.29 -30.48
N THR A 665 28.24 103.57 -30.58
CA THR A 665 26.92 104.09 -30.96
C THR A 665 26.84 104.36 -32.47
N VAL A 666 25.90 103.64 -33.10
CA VAL A 666 24.93 103.97 -34.18
C VAL A 666 25.28 105.03 -35.25
N ALA A 667 25.04 104.69 -36.52
CA ALA A 667 24.51 105.61 -37.52
C ALA A 667 23.50 104.92 -38.48
N PRO A 668 22.34 105.54 -38.80
CA PRO A 668 21.26 104.97 -39.62
C PRO A 668 21.36 105.32 -41.12
N GLY A 669 20.97 104.40 -42.01
CA GLY A 669 20.89 104.58 -43.47
C GLY A 669 20.13 103.42 -44.17
N PRO A 670 19.59 103.62 -45.39
CA PRO A 670 18.20 103.26 -45.76
C PRO A 670 17.96 101.81 -46.25
N SER A 671 16.74 101.32 -45.96
CA SER A 671 16.02 100.13 -46.48
C SER A 671 16.83 98.90 -46.93
N ARG A 672 16.87 97.87 -46.07
CA ARG A 672 17.54 96.60 -46.32
C ARG A 672 16.57 95.48 -46.67
N HIS A 673 15.90 95.52 -47.83
CA HIS A 673 15.14 94.36 -48.29
C HIS A 673 15.62 93.82 -49.64
N LEU A 674 15.60 92.50 -49.78
CA LEU A 674 15.86 91.77 -51.01
C LEU A 674 14.61 90.97 -51.39
N CYS A 675 14.44 90.71 -52.69
CA CYS A 675 13.22 90.12 -53.20
C CYS A 675 13.40 88.64 -53.57
N THR A 676 12.39 87.84 -53.26
CA THR A 676 12.26 86.43 -53.64
C THR A 676 10.99 86.26 -54.52
N PRO A 677 11.07 85.80 -55.79
CA PRO A 677 12.26 85.29 -56.49
C PRO A 677 13.28 86.37 -56.85
N ARG A 678 14.55 85.97 -57.01
CA ARG A 678 15.72 86.86 -57.19
C ARG A 678 15.53 87.87 -58.34
N GLN A 679 15.87 89.12 -58.07
CA GLN A 679 16.01 90.21 -59.04
C GLN A 679 17.43 90.80 -58.97
N ASP A 680 17.87 91.60 -59.96
CA ASP A 680 19.27 92.03 -60.14
C ASP A 680 19.74 93.21 -59.26
N TYR A 681 19.04 93.53 -58.18
CA TYR A 681 19.46 94.55 -57.20
C TYR A 681 19.97 93.93 -55.89
N GLY A 682 20.99 94.55 -55.32
CA GLY A 682 21.65 94.12 -54.08
C GLY A 682 21.73 95.22 -53.02
N VAL A 683 22.05 94.83 -51.79
CA VAL A 683 22.31 95.76 -50.68
C VAL A 683 23.80 96.12 -50.70
N VAL A 684 24.12 97.42 -50.63
CA VAL A 684 25.51 97.89 -50.59
C VAL A 684 26.09 97.73 -49.18
N VAL A 685 27.29 97.15 -49.10
CA VAL A 685 28.10 96.98 -47.89
C VAL A 685 29.37 97.81 -48.05
N SER A 686 29.65 98.72 -47.12
CA SER A 686 30.82 99.59 -47.13
C SER A 686 31.88 99.16 -46.10
N GLY A 687 33.17 99.36 -46.44
CA GLY A 687 34.27 99.32 -45.46
C GLY A 687 34.17 100.51 -44.49
N ALA A 688 34.54 100.33 -43.22
CA ALA A 688 34.37 101.36 -42.19
C ALA A 688 35.25 102.60 -42.47
N SER A 689 34.68 103.82 -42.44
CA SER A 689 35.46 105.07 -42.45
C SER A 689 35.81 105.48 -41.02
N GLU A 690 37.10 105.67 -40.72
CA GLU A 690 37.51 106.29 -39.46
C GLU A 690 37.03 107.75 -39.39
N GLY A 691 36.51 108.14 -38.21
CA GLY A 691 35.94 109.45 -37.97
C GLY A 691 36.99 110.54 -37.79
N SER A 692 36.82 111.61 -38.57
CA SER A 692 37.35 112.97 -38.43
C SER A 692 38.87 113.21 -38.50
N GLY A 693 39.32 113.65 -39.67
CA GLY A 693 40.34 114.70 -39.77
C GLY A 693 41.67 114.34 -40.43
N LEU A 694 41.67 113.93 -41.71
CA LEU A 694 42.66 114.24 -42.76
C LEU A 694 42.34 113.37 -44.00
N ALA A 695 42.56 113.93 -45.18
CA ALA A 695 42.18 113.33 -46.47
C ALA A 695 42.94 112.03 -46.78
N ASN A 696 42.27 111.15 -47.55
CA ASN A 696 42.74 109.91 -48.18
C ASN A 696 42.90 108.66 -47.28
N GLY A 697 41.80 107.89 -47.15
CA GLY A 697 41.82 106.47 -46.80
C GLY A 697 41.39 105.60 -47.99
N HIS A 698 41.99 105.82 -49.16
CA HIS A 698 41.89 104.89 -50.29
C HIS A 698 42.85 103.73 -50.04
N GLY A 699 42.31 102.58 -49.65
CA GLY A 699 43.01 101.31 -49.63
C GLY A 699 42.04 100.22 -50.07
N PRO A 700 42.49 99.18 -50.79
CA PRO A 700 41.59 98.15 -51.29
C PRO A 700 41.07 97.33 -50.12
N TYR A 701 39.76 97.41 -49.86
CA TYR A 701 39.07 96.49 -48.96
C TYR A 701 38.72 95.22 -49.75
N SER A 702 39.05 94.05 -49.20
CA SER A 702 38.49 92.79 -49.71
C SER A 702 37.34 92.32 -48.84
N PHE A 703 36.28 91.87 -49.49
CA PHE A 703 35.03 91.46 -48.86
C PHE A 703 34.81 89.97 -49.09
N ALA A 704 34.54 89.22 -48.03
CA ALA A 704 34.22 87.79 -48.09
C ALA A 704 32.99 87.47 -47.23
N LEU A 705 32.21 86.46 -47.63
CA LEU A 705 31.17 85.90 -46.78
C LEU A 705 31.80 85.02 -45.70
N GLY A 706 31.17 84.94 -44.52
CA GLY A 706 31.62 84.05 -43.45
C GLY A 706 31.74 82.58 -43.89
N PRO A 707 32.53 81.74 -43.17
CA PRO A 707 32.90 80.38 -43.59
C PRO A 707 31.75 79.36 -43.53
N ASN A 708 30.55 79.75 -43.13
CA ASN A 708 29.41 78.83 -43.06
C ASN A 708 28.96 78.43 -44.48
N PRO A 709 28.98 77.13 -44.85
CA PRO A 709 28.66 76.68 -46.20
C PRO A 709 27.23 77.02 -46.62
N THR A 710 26.29 77.16 -45.67
CA THR A 710 24.91 77.59 -45.96
C THR A 710 24.85 79.07 -46.33
N VAL A 711 25.69 79.91 -45.72
CA VAL A 711 25.79 81.34 -46.04
C VAL A 711 26.40 81.56 -47.43
N GLN A 712 27.44 80.80 -47.78
CA GLN A 712 28.07 80.86 -49.11
C GLN A 712 27.17 80.31 -50.23
N ARG A 713 26.23 79.41 -49.89
CA ARG A 713 25.22 78.88 -50.82
C ARG A 713 24.07 79.87 -51.08
N ASP A 714 23.60 80.55 -50.03
CA ASP A 714 22.35 81.34 -50.08
C ASP A 714 22.59 82.80 -50.50
N TRP A 715 23.81 83.32 -50.31
CA TRP A 715 24.17 84.73 -50.54
C TRP A 715 25.34 84.86 -51.51
N ARG A 716 25.35 85.92 -52.31
CA ARG A 716 26.46 86.26 -53.20
C ARG A 716 26.91 87.70 -52.94
N LEU A 717 28.20 87.85 -52.67
CA LEU A 717 28.86 89.12 -52.43
C LEU A 717 29.78 89.45 -53.61
N GLN A 718 29.61 90.63 -54.22
CA GLN A 718 30.42 91.07 -55.35
C GLN A 718 31.01 92.45 -55.05
N PRO A 719 32.35 92.61 -55.03
CA PRO A 719 32.96 93.92 -54.87
C PRO A 719 32.61 94.80 -56.08
N PHE A 720 32.19 96.04 -55.83
CA PHE A 720 31.84 97.01 -56.87
C PHE A 720 32.97 98.00 -57.12
N ASN A 721 33.67 98.41 -56.06
CA ASN A 721 34.88 99.24 -56.12
C ASN A 721 35.79 98.90 -54.93
N ASP A 722 36.92 99.59 -54.81
CA ASP A 722 37.92 99.36 -53.76
C ASP A 722 37.42 99.63 -52.32
N SER A 723 36.16 100.06 -52.13
CA SER A 723 35.58 100.45 -50.83
C SER A 723 34.18 99.88 -50.51
N HIS A 724 33.50 99.26 -51.48
CA HIS A 724 32.11 98.80 -51.35
C HIS A 724 31.86 97.48 -52.11
N ALA A 725 30.95 96.65 -51.60
CA ALA A 725 30.47 95.42 -52.23
C ALA A 725 28.93 95.35 -52.26
N TYR A 726 28.37 94.70 -53.28
CA TYR A 726 26.95 94.36 -53.37
C TYR A 726 26.68 92.97 -52.80
N LEU A 727 25.73 92.90 -51.86
CA LEU A 727 25.17 91.67 -51.33
C LEU A 727 23.84 91.35 -52.03
N THR A 728 23.77 90.20 -52.68
CA THR A 728 22.59 89.71 -53.42
C THR A 728 22.23 88.29 -52.99
N LEU A 729 21.02 87.84 -53.32
CA LEU A 729 20.66 86.43 -53.18
C LEU A 729 21.43 85.59 -54.20
N ALA A 730 22.08 84.51 -53.76
CA ALA A 730 22.70 83.56 -54.68
C ALA A 730 21.65 82.63 -55.30
N LEU A 731 20.64 82.26 -54.53
CA LEU A 731 19.54 81.39 -54.95
C LEU A 731 18.40 82.18 -55.59
N HIS A 732 17.70 81.55 -56.55
CA HIS A 732 16.51 82.13 -57.17
C HIS A 732 15.36 82.29 -56.17
N TRP A 733 15.33 81.48 -55.10
CA TRP A 733 14.31 81.54 -54.06
C TRP A 733 14.94 81.36 -52.67
N VAL A 734 14.69 82.31 -51.78
CA VAL A 734 14.96 82.25 -50.33
C VAL A 734 13.66 82.59 -49.59
N GLU A 735 13.39 81.99 -48.43
CA GLU A 735 12.15 82.24 -47.70
C GLU A 735 12.05 83.71 -47.24
N PRO A 736 10.84 84.33 -47.29
CA PRO A 736 10.65 85.66 -46.72
C PRO A 736 10.91 85.67 -45.21
N GLY A 737 11.80 86.55 -44.75
CA GLY A 737 12.22 86.59 -43.36
C GLY A 737 13.38 87.56 -43.13
N GLU A 738 13.75 87.73 -41.87
CA GLU A 738 14.91 88.54 -41.48
C GLU A 738 16.15 87.65 -41.37
N TYR A 739 17.22 88.03 -42.04
CA TYR A 739 18.47 87.28 -42.10
C TYR A 739 19.65 88.15 -41.66
N MET A 740 20.54 87.60 -40.84
CA MET A 740 21.80 88.25 -40.46
C MET A 740 22.94 87.63 -41.24
N VAL A 741 23.49 88.36 -42.21
CA VAL A 741 24.56 87.86 -43.10
C VAL A 741 25.93 88.30 -42.58
N PRO A 742 26.80 87.38 -42.13
CA PRO A 742 28.14 87.73 -41.69
C PRO A 742 29.05 88.02 -42.90
N VAL A 743 29.59 89.24 -42.95
CA VAL A 743 30.55 89.69 -43.96
C VAL A 743 31.88 90.00 -43.27
N VAL A 744 32.96 89.39 -43.74
CA VAL A 744 34.32 89.65 -43.27
C VAL A 744 34.95 90.69 -44.20
N VAL A 745 35.50 91.74 -43.61
CA VAL A 745 36.23 92.79 -44.33
C VAL A 745 37.69 92.72 -43.92
N HIS A 746 38.57 92.75 -44.92
CA HIS A 746 40.02 92.69 -44.73
C HIS A 746 40.69 93.94 -45.33
N HIS A 747 41.56 94.58 -44.55
CA HIS A 747 42.38 95.71 -44.99
C HIS A 747 43.72 95.71 -44.22
N ASP A 748 44.86 95.79 -44.94
CA ASP A 748 46.23 95.87 -44.42
C ASP A 748 46.50 94.99 -43.18
N ALA A 749 46.21 93.69 -43.33
CA ALA A 749 46.39 92.62 -42.32
C ALA A 749 45.45 92.66 -41.10
N LYS A 750 44.44 93.55 -41.06
CA LYS A 750 43.37 93.56 -40.05
C LYS A 750 42.08 92.99 -40.64
N MET A 751 41.40 92.15 -39.84
CA MET A 751 40.09 91.57 -40.18
C MET A 751 39.07 91.97 -39.13
N TRP A 752 37.88 92.36 -39.57
CA TRP A 752 36.71 92.49 -38.71
C TRP A 752 35.47 91.94 -39.40
N GLN A 753 34.55 91.44 -38.58
CA GLN A 753 33.32 90.81 -39.04
C GLN A 753 32.16 91.78 -38.83
N LEU A 754 31.45 92.12 -39.92
CA LEU A 754 30.20 92.86 -39.87
C LEU A 754 29.03 91.89 -39.98
N GLN A 755 27.96 92.13 -39.21
CA GLN A 755 26.69 91.45 -39.41
C GLN A 755 25.73 92.37 -40.18
N VAL A 756 25.40 91.99 -41.41
CA VAL A 756 24.49 92.72 -42.28
C VAL A 756 23.10 92.08 -42.18
N GLN A 757 22.23 92.67 -41.36
CA GLN A 757 20.79 92.38 -41.31
C GLN A 757 20.14 92.68 -42.68
N VAL A 758 19.41 91.74 -43.28
CA VAL A 758 18.69 91.91 -44.55
C VAL A 758 17.30 91.26 -44.43
N PHE A 759 16.26 91.93 -44.88
CA PHE A 759 14.89 91.41 -44.91
C PHE A 759 14.58 90.85 -46.30
N VAL A 760 14.39 89.54 -46.43
CA VAL A 760 13.93 88.95 -47.69
C VAL A 760 12.41 88.97 -47.72
N CYS A 761 11.79 89.40 -48.81
CA CYS A 761 10.34 89.31 -48.97
C CYS A 761 9.87 89.07 -50.40
N ARG A 762 8.60 88.66 -50.54
CA ARG A 762 7.97 88.52 -51.86
C ARG A 762 7.63 89.89 -52.41
N CYS A 763 8.21 90.22 -53.54
CA CYS A 763 8.01 91.52 -54.17
C CYS A 763 7.13 91.44 -55.40
N ASN A 764 6.53 92.57 -55.77
CA ASN A 764 5.89 92.75 -57.08
C ASN A 764 6.96 92.98 -58.18
N LEU A 765 6.52 93.17 -59.43
CA LEU A 765 7.41 93.44 -60.57
C LEU A 765 8.24 94.73 -60.41
N ASP A 766 7.85 95.64 -59.52
CA ASP A 766 8.53 96.90 -59.23
C ASP A 766 9.47 96.84 -58.00
N GLY A 767 9.72 95.63 -57.45
CA GLY A 767 10.65 95.43 -56.34
C GLY A 767 10.14 95.82 -54.95
N GLN A 768 8.84 96.07 -54.78
CA GLN A 768 8.23 96.42 -53.49
C GLN A 768 7.68 95.21 -52.74
N CYS A 769 7.98 95.16 -51.44
CA CYS A 769 7.63 94.11 -50.49
C CYS A 769 6.11 94.00 -50.23
N MET A 770 5.48 92.85 -50.53
CA MET A 770 4.03 92.65 -50.32
C MET A 770 3.70 92.22 -48.87
N ARG A 771 2.98 93.05 -48.11
CA ARG A 771 2.43 92.71 -46.77
C ARG A 771 1.16 91.84 -46.90
N LYS A 772 1.15 90.63 -46.35
CA LYS A 772 -0.04 89.75 -46.33
C LYS A 772 -0.96 90.03 -45.13
N VAL A 773 -2.25 90.13 -45.43
CA VAL A 773 -3.42 90.19 -44.53
C VAL A 773 -3.70 88.81 -43.91
N GLY A 774 -4.14 88.78 -42.66
CA GLY A 774 -4.25 87.57 -41.83
C GLY A 774 -5.36 86.58 -42.22
N ARG A 775 -5.14 85.31 -41.88
CA ARG A 775 -6.19 84.31 -41.63
C ARG A 775 -5.66 83.11 -40.84
N MET A 776 -6.43 82.77 -39.79
CA MET A 776 -6.77 81.45 -39.25
C MET A 776 -5.81 80.27 -39.49
N LYS A 777 -5.30 79.70 -38.39
CA LYS A 777 -4.69 78.36 -38.33
C LYS A 777 -5.62 77.40 -37.57
N GLY A 778 -6.15 76.41 -38.29
CA GLY A 778 -6.64 75.15 -37.75
C GLY A 778 -5.83 74.00 -38.36
N MET A 779 -5.11 73.26 -37.50
CA MET A 779 -4.41 71.95 -37.67
C MET A 779 -3.33 71.82 -38.77
N PRO A 780 -2.46 70.76 -38.78
CA PRO A 780 -2.10 69.71 -37.80
C PRO A 780 -0.57 69.69 -37.47
N THR A 781 0.00 68.86 -36.56
CA THR A 781 0.60 67.53 -36.85
C THR A 781 1.09 66.75 -35.59
N LYS A 782 0.88 65.42 -35.62
CA LYS A 782 1.73 64.28 -35.15
C LYS A 782 2.17 64.16 -33.67
N LEU A 783 1.43 63.35 -32.91
CA LEU A 783 1.85 62.45 -31.81
C LEU A 783 0.71 61.41 -31.66
N SER A 784 0.88 60.16 -31.25
CA SER A 784 1.97 59.20 -31.24
C SER A 784 1.29 57.86 -30.92
N ALA A 785 1.69 56.80 -31.61
CA ALA A 785 1.03 55.50 -31.67
C ALA A 785 1.37 54.58 -30.48
N VAL A 786 1.07 55.00 -29.24
CA VAL A 786 1.36 54.16 -28.04
C VAL A 786 0.11 53.86 -27.19
N GLY A 787 -0.96 54.64 -27.31
CA GLY A 787 -2.19 54.43 -26.51
C GLY A 787 -3.09 53.27 -26.98
N VAL A 788 -2.99 52.86 -28.24
CA VAL A 788 -3.90 51.84 -28.82
C VAL A 788 -3.41 50.41 -28.57
N LEU A 789 -2.10 50.19 -28.36
CA LEU A 789 -1.53 48.85 -28.15
C LEU A 789 -1.67 48.36 -26.69
N LEU A 790 -1.60 49.28 -25.71
CA LEU A 790 -1.80 48.93 -24.29
C LEU A 790 -3.28 48.63 -23.98
N GLY A 791 -4.20 49.34 -24.64
CA GLY A 791 -5.64 49.13 -24.45
C GLY A 791 -6.14 47.81 -25.03
N THR A 792 -5.58 47.34 -26.15
CA THR A 792 -5.98 46.06 -26.77
C THR A 792 -5.43 44.85 -26.02
N LEU A 793 -4.22 44.91 -25.48
CA LEU A 793 -3.66 43.82 -24.66
C LEU A 793 -4.36 43.67 -23.30
N ALA A 794 -4.74 44.79 -22.65
CA ALA A 794 -5.52 44.75 -21.41
C ALA A 794 -6.94 44.18 -21.64
N ALA A 795 -7.57 44.51 -22.78
CA ALA A 795 -8.88 43.98 -23.13
C ALA A 795 -8.84 42.47 -23.43
N ILE A 796 -7.80 41.97 -24.11
CA ILE A 796 -7.63 40.53 -24.37
C ILE A 796 -7.36 39.76 -23.07
N GLY A 797 -6.54 40.31 -22.15
CA GLY A 797 -6.30 39.71 -20.84
C GLY A 797 -7.56 39.62 -19.98
N PHE A 798 -8.40 40.66 -19.98
CA PHE A 798 -9.67 40.65 -19.25
C PHE A 798 -10.69 39.65 -19.82
N ILE A 799 -10.73 39.49 -21.15
CA ILE A 799 -11.60 38.50 -21.81
C ILE A 799 -11.12 37.06 -21.53
N LEU A 800 -9.82 36.80 -21.50
CA LEU A 800 -9.29 35.47 -21.15
C LEU A 800 -9.55 35.08 -19.69
N ILE A 801 -9.47 36.04 -18.76
CA ILE A 801 -9.84 35.83 -17.35
C ILE A 801 -11.34 35.52 -17.22
N LEU A 802 -12.21 36.22 -17.98
CA LEU A 802 -13.64 35.91 -18.02
C LEU A 802 -13.95 34.53 -18.61
N VAL A 803 -13.21 34.10 -19.65
CA VAL A 803 -13.39 32.75 -20.23
C VAL A 803 -12.92 31.65 -19.28
N PHE A 804 -11.76 31.80 -18.63
CA PHE A 804 -11.25 30.82 -17.66
C PHE A 804 -12.09 30.76 -16.38
N THR A 805 -12.60 31.89 -15.89
CA THR A 805 -13.53 31.90 -14.74
C THR A 805 -14.87 31.25 -15.09
N HIS A 806 -15.38 31.42 -16.32
CA HIS A 806 -16.60 30.73 -16.76
C HIS A 806 -16.41 29.22 -16.97
N LEU A 807 -15.23 28.76 -17.41
CA LEU A 807 -14.88 27.33 -17.53
C LEU A 807 -14.65 26.68 -16.17
N ALA A 808 -14.05 27.38 -15.20
CA ALA A 808 -13.87 26.90 -13.83
C ALA A 808 -15.19 26.82 -13.06
N LEU A 809 -16.13 27.77 -13.28
CA LEU A 809 -17.48 27.69 -12.72
C LEU A 809 -18.39 26.67 -13.43
N ALA A 810 -18.14 26.33 -14.69
CA ALA A 810 -18.86 25.26 -15.38
C ALA A 810 -18.44 23.85 -14.90
N ARG A 811 -17.17 23.65 -14.51
CA ARG A 811 -16.71 22.38 -13.90
C ARG A 811 -17.12 22.17 -12.44
N LYS A 812 -17.52 23.24 -11.73
CA LYS A 812 -17.98 23.17 -10.33
C LYS A 812 -19.49 22.98 -10.19
N LYS A 813 -20.20 22.69 -11.30
CA LYS A 813 -21.65 22.42 -11.30
C LYS A 813 -22.00 20.94 -11.57
N ASP A 814 -21.01 20.05 -11.61
CA ASP A 814 -21.16 18.59 -11.77
C ASP A 814 -20.71 17.77 -10.54
N LEU A 815 -20.38 18.39 -9.42
CA LEU A 815 -20.11 17.71 -8.14
C LEU A 815 -20.74 18.52 -7.00
N ASP A 816 -22.06 18.48 -6.95
CA ASP A 816 -22.86 18.60 -5.72
C ASP A 816 -24.33 18.37 -6.11
N GLN A 817 -24.69 17.10 -6.32
CA GLN A 817 -26.05 16.66 -6.08
C GLN A 817 -26.05 15.43 -5.16
N PRO A 818 -26.89 15.43 -4.12
CA PRO A 818 -27.09 14.30 -3.23
C PRO A 818 -27.79 13.17 -3.97
N ALA A 819 -27.33 11.95 -3.73
CA ALA A 819 -28.06 10.74 -4.12
C ALA A 819 -29.32 10.63 -3.27
N ASP A 820 -30.47 10.93 -3.87
CA ASP A 820 -31.75 10.36 -3.47
C ASP A 820 -32.77 10.52 -4.61
N SER A 821 -33.15 9.40 -5.22
CA SER A 821 -34.45 9.28 -5.91
C SER A 821 -34.83 7.81 -6.06
N VAL A 822 -36.05 7.32 -5.90
CA VAL A 822 -37.39 7.78 -5.48
C VAL A 822 -38.28 6.49 -5.57
N PRO A 823 -39.53 6.46 -5.05
CA PRO A 823 -40.15 5.23 -4.52
C PRO A 823 -41.25 4.58 -5.39
N LEU A 824 -41.73 3.43 -4.87
CA LEU A 824 -43.13 2.92 -4.82
C LEU A 824 -43.78 2.22 -6.04
N LYS A 825 -43.94 0.89 -5.82
CA LYS A 825 -45.17 0.06 -5.80
C LYS A 825 -45.87 -0.37 -7.11
N ALA A 826 -45.83 -1.70 -7.26
CA ALA A 826 -46.97 -2.63 -7.26
C ALA A 826 -47.76 -2.94 -8.55
N ALA A 827 -47.94 -4.26 -8.71
CA ALA A 827 -49.01 -5.01 -9.36
C ALA A 827 -49.08 -4.94 -10.89
N VAL A 828 -48.82 -6.06 -11.57
CA VAL A 828 -49.80 -7.14 -11.87
C VAL A 828 -49.06 -8.47 -11.89
#